data_AF-A0A8C9TF69-F1
#
_entry.id   AF-A0A8C9TF69-F1
#
_cell.length_a   1.000
_cell.length_b   1.000
_cell.length_c   1.000
_cell.angle_alpha   90.00
_cell.angle_beta   90.00
_cell.angle_gamma   90.00
#
_symmetry.space_group_name_H-M   'P 1'
#
loop_
_entity.id
_entity.type
_entity.pdbx_description
1 polymer ?
#
loop_
_entity_poly.entity_id
_entity_poly.type
_entity_poly.pdbx_seq_one_letter_code
_entity_poly.pdbx_strand_id
1 'polypeptide(L)'
;MPGIDKLPIEEALEDSPQTRSLLGVFEEDAAAISSYTSQLFHAMQRIYDAQNELSAATHLTSRLLKEYEKQRFPLGGDDEVMSSTLQQFAKVIDELSSCHAVLSTQLADAMMFPITQFKERDLKEILTLKEVFQIASSDHDIAINRYSKLSKKRDNEKVRNEATEDVYTSRKKQHQTMMHYFTALNSLQYKKKIALLEPLLGYMQAQISFFKLGSENLTQQWEDFLTNIGTSVQNVRREMDNDVNVMQQTIQDLEQGSDLLYLPDPDPSKIPINRNLTQKAGYLNTRNKTGLVSSSWERQYFFTQGGNLMSQARGDVAGGLVMDIDNCSVMAVDCEDRRFCFQITSFDGKKCSTLLVRCRSQICCDSEVLSRWQEIAARVNQSALEAVTPSPSFQQRHESLRPGVQGRPKTSRTSSQGSDSPALSSLSSLSLDSLVASNTPIQFDIISPVSEETGSQAKTTGQGGRRTNPFGESGDSQSEDDSILHQLYIVRFLGSMEVRATDSSDVIYETMRQILAARAIHNIFRMTESHLLVTCDCLKLIDPQTQVTRLRFPLSSVVLCASHQENKRLFGFVLQMGGGGRAEGQLGSICYIFESNNDGEKICDSVGLAKQIAFHSEMGRKASERQRELVKAKEKQQEELSKQKQIEKDLEEQSRLIAASSRPNAAATASDKQFMVLSNSQSEDSDTGEDSRKKGESEA
;
A
#
# COMPACT_ATOMS: atom_id res chain seq x y z
N MET A 1 -28.39 -15.39 -51.13
CA MET A 1 -28.91 -16.34 -50.11
C MET A 1 -30.24 -16.88 -50.61
N PRO A 2 -30.70 -18.06 -50.16
CA PRO A 2 -32.13 -18.41 -50.26
C PRO A 2 -32.99 -17.36 -49.55
N GLY A 3 -34.30 -17.38 -49.82
CA GLY A 3 -35.27 -16.52 -49.15
C GLY A 3 -35.30 -16.73 -47.63
N ILE A 4 -35.97 -15.82 -46.93
CA ILE A 4 -36.38 -16.02 -45.55
C ILE A 4 -37.84 -16.47 -45.58
N ASP A 5 -38.09 -17.66 -45.02
CA ASP A 5 -39.41 -18.24 -44.89
C ASP A 5 -40.29 -17.37 -44.01
N LYS A 6 -41.60 -17.30 -44.34
CA LYS A 6 -42.56 -16.45 -43.63
C LYS A 6 -43.91 -17.15 -43.49
N LEU A 7 -44.54 -16.94 -42.34
CA LEU A 7 -45.97 -17.17 -42.14
C LEU A 7 -46.78 -16.09 -42.87
N PRO A 8 -47.78 -16.45 -43.68
CA PRO A 8 -48.69 -15.50 -44.32
C PRO A 8 -49.61 -14.88 -43.27
N ILE A 9 -49.57 -13.55 -43.13
CA ILE A 9 -50.36 -12.83 -42.12
C ILE A 9 -51.83 -12.74 -42.58
N GLU A 10 -52.03 -12.76 -43.90
CA GLU A 10 -53.30 -12.69 -44.61
C GLU A 10 -54.21 -13.91 -44.30
N GLU A 11 -53.64 -15.07 -44.00
CA GLU A 11 -54.38 -16.31 -43.66
C GLU A 11 -54.84 -16.35 -42.18
N ALA A 12 -54.35 -15.44 -41.32
CA ALA A 12 -54.59 -15.49 -39.87
C ALA A 12 -56.07 -15.29 -39.46
N LEU A 13 -56.95 -14.87 -40.38
CA LEU A 13 -58.40 -14.78 -40.14
C LEU A 13 -59.16 -16.05 -40.56
N GLU A 14 -58.62 -16.83 -41.49
CA GLU A 14 -59.17 -18.11 -41.93
C GLU A 14 -58.83 -19.24 -40.93
N ASP A 15 -57.67 -19.14 -40.28
CA ASP A 15 -57.22 -20.04 -39.21
C ASP A 15 -57.20 -21.52 -39.65
N SER A 16 -56.78 -21.77 -40.90
CA SER A 16 -56.87 -23.09 -41.51
C SER A 16 -55.97 -24.12 -40.83
N PRO A 17 -56.32 -25.43 -40.83
CA PRO A 17 -55.43 -26.49 -40.35
C PRO A 17 -54.05 -26.49 -41.01
N GLN A 18 -53.96 -26.06 -42.26
CA GLN A 18 -52.72 -25.90 -43.02
C GLN A 18 -51.87 -24.75 -42.45
N THR A 19 -52.48 -23.58 -42.24
CA THR A 19 -51.85 -22.41 -41.63
C THR A 19 -51.39 -22.71 -40.19
N ARG A 20 -52.20 -23.44 -39.40
CA ARG A 20 -51.84 -23.96 -38.07
C ARG A 20 -50.69 -24.98 -38.12
N SER A 21 -50.63 -25.83 -39.14
CA SER A 21 -49.54 -26.80 -39.32
C SER A 21 -48.22 -26.09 -39.65
N LEU A 22 -48.27 -25.06 -40.52
CA LEU A 22 -47.10 -24.24 -40.83
C LEU A 22 -46.64 -23.44 -39.61
N LEU A 23 -47.57 -22.90 -38.81
CA LEU A 23 -47.24 -22.28 -37.52
C LEU A 23 -46.46 -23.26 -36.62
N GLY A 24 -46.90 -24.52 -36.52
CA GLY A 24 -46.21 -25.55 -35.74
C GLY A 24 -44.72 -25.71 -36.13
N VAL A 25 -44.40 -25.70 -37.43
CA VAL A 25 -43.01 -25.75 -37.91
C VAL A 25 -42.19 -24.52 -37.47
N PHE A 26 -42.80 -23.33 -37.44
CA PHE A 26 -42.17 -22.12 -36.91
C PHE A 26 -42.02 -22.16 -35.37
N GLU A 27 -42.94 -22.80 -34.65
CA GLU A 27 -42.80 -23.04 -33.20
C GLU A 27 -41.67 -24.03 -32.89
N GLU A 28 -41.49 -25.07 -33.72
CA GLU A 28 -40.40 -26.05 -33.61
C GLU A 28 -39.03 -25.42 -33.89
N ASP A 29 -38.91 -24.61 -34.95
CA ASP A 29 -37.69 -23.81 -35.22
C ASP A 29 -37.40 -22.81 -34.08
N ALA A 30 -38.43 -22.15 -33.53
CA ALA A 30 -38.29 -21.25 -32.38
C ALA A 30 -37.81 -21.97 -31.10
N ALA A 31 -38.27 -23.21 -30.86
CA ALA A 31 -37.80 -24.04 -29.76
C ALA A 31 -36.36 -24.53 -29.98
N ALA A 32 -36.03 -24.97 -31.20
CA ALA A 32 -34.70 -25.42 -31.56
C ALA A 32 -33.65 -24.31 -31.44
N ILE A 33 -33.93 -23.11 -31.97
CA ILE A 33 -33.01 -21.96 -31.83
C ILE A 33 -32.86 -21.53 -30.37
N SER A 34 -33.93 -21.57 -29.56
CA SER A 34 -33.87 -21.25 -28.13
C SER A 34 -32.97 -22.21 -27.35
N SER A 35 -33.06 -23.51 -27.63
CA SER A 35 -32.16 -24.52 -27.05
C SER A 35 -30.70 -24.32 -27.48
N TYR A 36 -30.47 -24.01 -28.75
CA TYR A 36 -29.12 -23.79 -29.28
C TYR A 36 -28.48 -22.51 -28.74
N THR A 37 -29.18 -21.37 -28.75
CA THR A 37 -28.63 -20.11 -28.22
C THR A 37 -28.45 -20.11 -26.71
N SER A 38 -29.22 -20.91 -25.96
CA SER A 38 -28.97 -21.14 -24.54
C SER A 38 -27.64 -21.88 -24.30
N GLN A 39 -27.32 -22.89 -25.11
CA GLN A 39 -26.02 -23.57 -25.06
C GLN A 39 -24.86 -22.65 -25.46
N LEU A 40 -25.04 -21.86 -26.53
CA LEU A 40 -24.05 -20.87 -26.98
C LEU A 40 -23.83 -19.77 -25.94
N PHE A 41 -24.88 -19.28 -25.29
CA PHE A 41 -24.82 -18.34 -24.16
C PHE A 41 -23.96 -18.90 -23.02
N HIS A 42 -24.18 -20.15 -22.60
CA HIS A 42 -23.38 -20.76 -21.54
C HIS A 42 -21.91 -20.98 -21.95
N ALA A 43 -21.62 -21.20 -23.23
CA ALA A 43 -20.23 -21.25 -23.72
C ALA A 43 -19.56 -19.87 -23.69
N MET A 44 -20.25 -18.82 -24.16
CA MET A 44 -19.76 -17.43 -24.15
C MET A 44 -19.60 -16.89 -22.73
N GLN A 45 -20.54 -17.18 -21.83
CA GLN A 45 -20.46 -16.82 -20.41
C GLN A 45 -19.18 -17.39 -19.78
N ARG A 46 -18.88 -18.68 -20.01
CA ARG A 46 -17.65 -19.31 -19.47
C ARG A 46 -16.35 -18.71 -20.03
N ILE A 47 -16.36 -18.17 -21.26
CA ILE A 47 -15.23 -17.45 -21.83
C ILE A 47 -15.06 -16.10 -21.11
N TYR A 48 -16.16 -15.36 -20.92
CA TYR A 48 -16.18 -14.08 -20.21
C TYR A 48 -15.75 -14.22 -18.74
N ASP A 49 -16.29 -15.21 -18.01
CA ASP A 49 -15.96 -15.48 -16.62
C ASP A 49 -14.48 -15.83 -16.44
N ALA A 50 -13.93 -16.69 -17.32
CA ALA A 50 -12.52 -17.05 -17.30
C ALA A 50 -11.60 -15.86 -17.63
N GLN A 51 -12.04 -14.95 -18.49
CA GLN A 51 -11.29 -13.74 -18.84
C GLN A 51 -11.29 -12.71 -17.69
N ASN A 52 -12.40 -12.59 -16.94
CA ASN A 52 -12.44 -11.83 -15.70
C ASN A 52 -11.50 -12.41 -14.63
N GLU A 53 -11.54 -13.73 -14.40
CA GLU A 53 -10.69 -14.39 -13.42
C GLU A 53 -9.19 -14.26 -13.77
N LEU A 54 -8.85 -14.39 -15.06
CA LEU A 54 -7.49 -14.17 -15.54
C LEU A 54 -7.00 -12.73 -15.28
N SER A 55 -7.86 -11.72 -15.48
CA SER A 55 -7.55 -10.33 -15.13
C SER A 55 -7.30 -10.18 -13.62
N ALA A 56 -8.20 -10.71 -12.77
CA ALA A 56 -8.10 -10.63 -11.32
C ALA A 56 -6.84 -11.32 -10.77
N ALA A 57 -6.52 -12.53 -11.25
CA ALA A 57 -5.33 -13.27 -10.86
C ALA A 57 -4.02 -12.59 -11.32
N THR A 58 -4.02 -11.98 -12.50
CA THR A 58 -2.87 -11.22 -13.02
C THR A 58 -2.63 -9.96 -12.18
N HIS A 59 -3.68 -9.18 -11.87
CA HIS A 59 -3.60 -8.02 -10.97
C HIS A 59 -3.08 -8.42 -9.58
N LEU A 60 -3.62 -9.51 -8.99
CA LEU A 60 -3.17 -10.01 -7.69
C LEU A 60 -1.69 -10.39 -7.71
N THR A 61 -1.21 -11.00 -8.80
CA THR A 61 0.21 -11.34 -8.97
C THR A 61 1.08 -10.08 -8.99
N SER A 62 0.70 -9.05 -9.75
CA SER A 62 1.38 -7.74 -9.72
C SER A 62 1.40 -7.14 -8.30
N ARG A 63 0.27 -7.20 -7.60
CA ARG A 63 0.13 -6.65 -6.24
C ARG A 63 1.04 -7.35 -5.23
N LEU A 64 1.13 -8.68 -5.28
CA LEU A 64 2.00 -9.47 -4.39
C LEU A 64 3.49 -9.19 -4.64
N LEU A 65 3.90 -8.99 -5.90
CA LEU A 65 5.27 -8.58 -6.24
C LEU A 65 5.60 -7.18 -5.68
N LYS A 66 4.68 -6.21 -5.79
CA LYS A 66 4.77 -4.87 -5.17
C LYS A 66 4.70 -4.90 -3.62
N GLU A 67 4.29 -6.02 -3.03
CA GLU A 67 4.22 -6.22 -1.58
C GLU A 67 5.48 -6.88 -1.01
N TYR A 68 6.36 -7.47 -1.84
CA TYR A 68 7.60 -8.13 -1.40
C TYR A 68 8.52 -7.19 -0.60
N GLU A 69 8.77 -6.00 -1.11
CA GLU A 69 9.60 -4.95 -0.48
C GLU A 69 9.07 -4.47 0.89
N LYS A 70 7.81 -4.77 1.20
CA LYS A 70 7.16 -4.43 2.49
C LYS A 70 7.27 -5.56 3.51
N GLN A 71 7.74 -6.75 3.10
CA GLN A 71 7.90 -7.89 3.99
C GLN A 71 9.22 -7.80 4.75
N ARG A 72 9.13 -7.85 6.09
CA ARG A 72 10.31 -7.78 6.98
C ARG A 72 10.96 -9.16 7.12
N PHE A 73 11.78 -9.53 6.13
CA PHE A 73 12.61 -10.73 6.20
C PHE A 73 13.76 -10.55 7.21
N PRO A 74 13.90 -11.38 8.26
CA PRO A 74 14.95 -11.19 9.29
C PRO A 74 16.40 -11.32 8.80
N LEU A 75 16.59 -11.84 7.57
CA LEU A 75 17.88 -11.96 6.89
C LEU A 75 17.87 -11.22 5.53
N GLY A 76 16.82 -10.45 5.23
CA GLY A 76 16.80 -9.57 4.07
C GLY A 76 17.58 -8.31 4.39
N GLY A 77 18.74 -8.15 3.76
CA GLY A 77 19.35 -6.83 3.61
C GLY A 77 18.64 -6.02 2.53
N ASP A 78 19.11 -4.79 2.31
CA ASP A 78 18.62 -3.90 1.26
C ASP A 78 19.09 -4.38 -0.14
N ASP A 79 18.54 -5.51 -0.60
CA ASP A 79 18.76 -6.05 -1.95
C ASP A 79 17.97 -5.23 -2.98
N GLU A 80 18.51 -4.05 -3.30
CA GLU A 80 18.00 -3.15 -4.35
C GLU A 80 17.85 -3.86 -5.70
N VAL A 81 18.67 -4.89 -5.99
CA VAL A 81 18.65 -5.62 -7.26
C VAL A 81 17.45 -6.56 -7.31
N MET A 82 17.17 -7.31 -6.26
CA MET A 82 15.97 -8.13 -6.14
C MET A 82 14.71 -7.26 -6.10
N SER A 83 14.68 -6.19 -5.30
CA SER A 83 13.50 -5.30 -5.22
C SER A 83 13.21 -4.67 -6.59
N SER A 84 14.18 -4.03 -7.22
CA SER A 84 13.99 -3.39 -8.54
C SER A 84 13.67 -4.38 -9.65
N THR A 85 14.14 -5.63 -9.58
CA THR A 85 13.76 -6.72 -10.49
C THR A 85 12.28 -7.08 -10.32
N LEU A 86 11.83 -7.30 -9.07
CA LEU A 86 10.44 -7.67 -8.79
C LEU A 86 9.46 -6.54 -9.12
N GLN A 87 9.83 -5.27 -8.88
CA GLN A 87 9.03 -4.11 -9.29
C GLN A 87 8.90 -4.00 -10.82
N GLN A 88 9.95 -4.34 -11.59
CA GLN A 88 9.89 -4.38 -13.06
C GLN A 88 8.96 -5.49 -13.57
N PHE A 89 9.03 -6.71 -13.00
CA PHE A 89 8.05 -7.77 -13.28
C PHE A 89 6.63 -7.34 -12.92
N ALA A 90 6.44 -6.73 -11.75
CA ALA A 90 5.13 -6.28 -11.30
C ALA A 90 4.49 -5.26 -12.25
N LYS A 91 5.29 -4.33 -12.80
CA LYS A 91 4.83 -3.33 -13.78
C LYS A 91 4.27 -3.98 -15.04
N VAL A 92 5.02 -4.87 -15.68
CA VAL A 92 4.58 -5.50 -16.94
C VAL A 92 3.38 -6.43 -16.72
N ILE A 93 3.30 -7.08 -15.55
CA ILE A 93 2.13 -7.88 -15.15
C ILE A 93 0.89 -6.97 -14.91
N ASP A 94 1.06 -5.74 -14.41
CA ASP A 94 -0.02 -4.73 -14.30
C ASP A 94 -0.53 -4.28 -15.67
N GLU A 95 0.38 -4.08 -16.62
CA GLU A 95 0.08 -3.69 -18.01
C GLU A 95 -0.68 -4.82 -18.73
N LEU A 96 -0.26 -6.09 -18.55
CA LEU A 96 -0.99 -7.27 -19.03
C LEU A 96 -2.36 -7.44 -18.36
N SER A 97 -2.44 -7.22 -17.05
CA SER A 97 -3.72 -7.23 -16.31
C SER A 97 -4.68 -6.17 -16.86
N SER A 98 -4.17 -4.99 -17.24
CA SER A 98 -4.96 -3.92 -17.85
C SER A 98 -5.47 -4.32 -19.23
N CYS A 99 -4.65 -5.01 -20.04
CA CYS A 99 -5.09 -5.59 -21.32
C CYS A 99 -6.23 -6.60 -21.12
N HIS A 100 -6.12 -7.47 -20.11
CA HIS A 100 -7.14 -8.45 -19.76
C HIS A 100 -8.45 -7.80 -19.27
N ALA A 101 -8.37 -6.70 -18.49
CA ALA A 101 -9.54 -5.94 -18.07
C ALA A 101 -10.25 -5.24 -19.25
N VAL A 102 -9.49 -4.66 -20.18
CA VAL A 102 -10.05 -4.06 -21.41
C VAL A 102 -10.73 -5.12 -22.29
N LEU A 103 -10.13 -6.30 -22.45
CA LEU A 103 -10.75 -7.42 -23.14
C LEU A 103 -12.05 -7.86 -22.45
N SER A 104 -12.06 -8.01 -21.12
CA SER A 104 -13.27 -8.32 -20.36
C SER A 104 -14.43 -7.36 -20.65
N THR A 105 -14.19 -6.05 -20.61
CA THR A 105 -15.24 -5.05 -20.92
C THR A 105 -15.76 -5.21 -22.35
N GLN A 106 -14.87 -5.38 -23.33
CA GLN A 106 -15.29 -5.60 -24.73
C GLN A 106 -16.07 -6.91 -24.93
N LEU A 107 -15.75 -7.96 -24.16
CA LEU A 107 -16.53 -9.21 -24.16
C LEU A 107 -17.90 -9.05 -23.48
N ALA A 108 -18.02 -8.22 -22.44
CA ALA A 108 -19.31 -7.89 -21.85
C ALA A 108 -20.23 -7.20 -22.86
N ASP A 109 -19.73 -6.12 -23.48
CA ASP A 109 -20.52 -5.22 -24.33
C ASP A 109 -20.79 -5.79 -25.73
N ALA A 110 -19.79 -6.43 -26.37
CA ALA A 110 -19.88 -6.84 -27.77
C ALA A 110 -20.17 -8.34 -27.97
N MET A 111 -19.95 -9.20 -26.96
CA MET A 111 -20.30 -10.63 -27.02
C MET A 111 -21.48 -10.97 -26.11
N MET A 112 -21.41 -10.67 -24.81
CA MET A 112 -22.41 -11.12 -23.84
C MET A 112 -23.73 -10.35 -23.92
N PHE A 113 -23.70 -9.02 -24.07
CA PHE A 113 -24.91 -8.20 -24.09
C PHE A 113 -25.86 -8.56 -25.26
N PRO A 114 -25.43 -8.71 -26.53
CA PRO A 114 -26.35 -9.03 -27.63
C PRO A 114 -27.01 -10.42 -27.49
N ILE A 115 -26.25 -11.45 -27.09
CA ILE A 115 -26.83 -12.80 -26.89
C ILE A 115 -27.74 -12.87 -25.66
N THR A 116 -27.41 -12.15 -24.59
CA THR A 116 -28.30 -11.99 -23.41
C THR A 116 -29.59 -11.29 -23.80
N GLN A 117 -29.50 -10.22 -24.60
CA GLN A 117 -30.65 -9.47 -25.08
C GLN A 117 -31.56 -10.34 -25.96
N PHE A 118 -31.01 -11.14 -26.89
CA PHE A 118 -31.79 -12.08 -27.68
C PHE A 118 -32.53 -13.11 -26.82
N LYS A 119 -31.86 -13.65 -25.78
CA LYS A 119 -32.43 -14.63 -24.87
C LYS A 119 -33.53 -14.05 -23.97
N GLU A 120 -33.28 -12.92 -23.30
CA GLU A 120 -34.17 -12.36 -22.28
C GLU A 120 -35.24 -11.41 -22.83
N ARG A 121 -35.04 -10.81 -24.00
CA ARG A 121 -36.07 -10.03 -24.71
C ARG A 121 -36.73 -10.85 -25.82
N ASP A 122 -35.99 -11.21 -26.85
CA ASP A 122 -36.59 -11.61 -28.13
C ASP A 122 -37.23 -13.01 -28.08
N LEU A 123 -36.59 -13.99 -27.45
CA LEU A 123 -37.21 -15.30 -27.23
C LEU A 123 -38.35 -15.25 -26.21
N LYS A 124 -38.28 -14.33 -25.24
CA LYS A 124 -39.31 -14.12 -24.21
C LYS A 124 -40.56 -13.44 -24.78
N GLU A 125 -40.40 -12.50 -25.71
CA GLU A 125 -41.46 -11.91 -26.54
C GLU A 125 -42.22 -13.01 -27.32
N ILE A 126 -41.49 -13.92 -27.98
CA ILE A 126 -42.05 -15.05 -28.73
C ILE A 126 -42.87 -15.98 -27.83
N LEU A 127 -42.37 -16.35 -26.65
CA LEU A 127 -43.10 -17.19 -25.68
C LEU A 127 -44.36 -16.48 -25.14
N THR A 128 -44.26 -15.19 -24.84
CA THR A 128 -45.40 -14.40 -24.33
C THR A 128 -46.51 -14.27 -25.37
N LEU A 129 -46.15 -14.00 -26.64
CA LEU A 129 -47.12 -13.91 -27.74
C LEU A 129 -47.76 -15.26 -28.03
N LYS A 130 -47.01 -16.37 -27.92
CA LYS A 130 -47.56 -17.73 -28.03
C LYS A 130 -48.65 -17.99 -26.99
N GLU A 131 -48.37 -17.73 -25.72
CA GLU A 131 -49.32 -17.94 -24.62
C GLU A 131 -50.58 -17.08 -24.79
N VAL A 132 -50.40 -15.79 -25.10
CA VAL A 132 -51.51 -14.84 -25.34
C VAL A 132 -52.38 -15.27 -26.53
N PHE A 133 -51.79 -15.78 -27.62
CA PHE A 133 -52.50 -16.37 -28.75
C PHE A 133 -53.24 -17.66 -28.38
N GLN A 134 -52.61 -18.57 -27.63
CA GLN A 134 -53.23 -19.83 -27.20
C GLN A 134 -54.46 -19.59 -26.31
N ILE A 135 -54.37 -18.64 -25.37
CA ILE A 135 -55.52 -18.19 -24.56
C ILE A 135 -56.63 -17.63 -25.47
N ALA A 136 -56.29 -16.74 -26.42
CA ALA A 136 -57.28 -16.16 -27.33
C ALA A 136 -57.94 -17.17 -28.29
N SER A 137 -57.21 -18.23 -28.71
CA SER A 137 -57.77 -19.37 -29.44
C SER A 137 -58.77 -20.13 -28.56
N SER A 138 -58.38 -20.49 -27.33
CA SER A 138 -59.26 -21.22 -26.41
C SER A 138 -60.50 -20.41 -26.00
N ASP A 139 -60.39 -19.09 -25.84
CA ASP A 139 -61.53 -18.19 -25.64
C ASP A 139 -62.51 -18.28 -26.81
N HIS A 140 -62.00 -18.27 -28.05
CA HIS A 140 -62.82 -18.37 -29.25
C HIS A 140 -63.45 -19.76 -29.41
N ASP A 141 -62.71 -20.83 -29.17
CA ASP A 141 -63.20 -22.21 -29.18
C ASP A 141 -64.37 -22.39 -28.20
N ILE A 142 -64.29 -21.79 -27.01
CA ILE A 142 -65.39 -21.80 -26.01
C ILE A 142 -66.58 -20.98 -26.52
N ALA A 143 -66.36 -19.76 -27.02
CA ALA A 143 -67.42 -18.87 -27.50
C ALA A 143 -68.19 -19.46 -28.69
N ILE A 144 -67.49 -19.99 -29.70
CA ILE A 144 -68.14 -20.59 -30.87
C ILE A 144 -68.90 -21.86 -30.49
N ASN A 145 -68.35 -22.70 -29.59
CA ASN A 145 -69.07 -23.86 -29.06
C ASN A 145 -70.30 -23.49 -28.21
N ARG A 146 -70.32 -22.32 -27.56
CA ARG A 146 -71.50 -21.78 -26.87
C ARG A 146 -72.56 -21.36 -27.89
N TYR A 147 -72.16 -20.60 -28.91
CA TYR A 147 -73.04 -20.12 -29.98
C TYR A 147 -73.66 -21.28 -30.80
N SER A 148 -72.88 -22.29 -31.17
CA SER A 148 -73.37 -23.47 -31.90
C SER A 148 -74.41 -24.31 -31.15
N LYS A 149 -74.59 -24.10 -29.83
CA LYS A 149 -75.57 -24.81 -28.98
C LYS A 149 -76.88 -24.03 -28.79
N LEU A 150 -77.03 -22.86 -29.41
CA LEU A 150 -78.27 -22.05 -29.34
C LEU A 150 -79.48 -22.79 -29.96
N SER A 151 -80.67 -22.61 -29.38
CA SER A 151 -81.85 -23.37 -29.77
C SER A 151 -82.58 -22.77 -30.97
N LYS A 152 -82.46 -23.40 -32.14
CA LYS A 152 -83.23 -23.07 -33.36
C LYS A 152 -84.77 -23.14 -33.18
N LYS A 153 -85.28 -23.73 -32.09
CA LYS A 153 -86.72 -23.83 -31.77
C LYS A 153 -87.19 -22.89 -30.66
N ARG A 154 -86.28 -22.30 -29.89
CA ARG A 154 -86.56 -21.36 -28.79
C ARG A 154 -85.55 -20.23 -28.88
N ASP A 155 -85.73 -19.37 -29.88
CA ASP A 155 -84.89 -18.19 -30.04
C ASP A 155 -85.16 -17.23 -28.87
N ASN A 156 -84.08 -16.72 -28.28
CA ASN A 156 -84.09 -15.69 -27.26
C ASN A 156 -83.09 -14.63 -27.70
N GLU A 157 -83.59 -13.54 -28.25
CA GLU A 157 -82.80 -12.48 -28.85
C GLU A 157 -81.70 -11.95 -27.94
N LYS A 158 -81.96 -11.79 -26.63
CA LYS A 158 -80.93 -11.35 -25.69
C LYS A 158 -79.77 -12.36 -25.61
N VAL A 159 -80.08 -13.64 -25.39
CA VAL A 159 -79.07 -14.71 -25.26
C VAL A 159 -78.33 -14.96 -26.59
N ARG A 160 -79.04 -14.83 -27.72
CA ARG A 160 -78.47 -14.91 -29.07
C ARG A 160 -77.49 -13.76 -29.32
N ASN A 161 -77.87 -12.53 -28.99
CA ASN A 161 -77.04 -11.36 -29.20
C ASN A 161 -75.82 -11.35 -28.25
N GLU A 162 -75.98 -11.74 -26.98
CA GLU A 162 -74.86 -11.97 -26.04
C GLU A 162 -73.85 -12.99 -26.58
N ALA A 163 -74.31 -14.17 -27.02
CA ALA A 163 -73.43 -15.18 -27.60
C ALA A 163 -72.82 -14.77 -28.97
N THR A 164 -73.43 -13.81 -29.68
CA THR A 164 -72.87 -13.25 -30.92
C THR A 164 -71.72 -12.28 -30.59
N GLU A 165 -71.85 -11.47 -29.54
CA GLU A 165 -70.81 -10.55 -29.08
C GLU A 165 -69.62 -11.31 -28.45
N ASP A 166 -69.87 -12.38 -27.69
CA ASP A 166 -68.82 -13.31 -27.23
C ASP A 166 -67.98 -13.84 -28.42
N VAL A 167 -68.64 -14.25 -29.50
CA VAL A 167 -67.99 -14.77 -30.72
C VAL A 167 -67.24 -13.66 -31.47
N TYR A 168 -67.83 -12.47 -31.60
CA TYR A 168 -67.17 -11.33 -32.25
C TYR A 168 -65.90 -10.89 -31.49
N THR A 169 -65.99 -10.70 -30.18
CA THR A 169 -64.88 -10.22 -29.34
C THR A 169 -63.75 -11.25 -29.24
N SER A 170 -64.08 -12.52 -29.02
CA SER A 170 -63.09 -13.61 -28.99
C SER A 170 -62.39 -13.79 -30.33
N ARG A 171 -63.12 -13.86 -31.46
CA ARG A 171 -62.50 -14.03 -32.79
C ARG A 171 -61.62 -12.85 -33.18
N LYS A 172 -62.03 -11.63 -32.82
CA LYS A 172 -61.22 -10.42 -33.02
C LYS A 172 -59.91 -10.48 -32.23
N LYS A 173 -59.96 -10.86 -30.95
CA LYS A 173 -58.79 -11.05 -30.09
C LYS A 173 -57.87 -12.16 -30.63
N GLN A 174 -58.44 -13.29 -31.05
CA GLN A 174 -57.70 -14.39 -31.68
C GLN A 174 -56.95 -13.92 -32.94
N HIS A 175 -57.65 -13.30 -33.89
CA HIS A 175 -57.05 -12.82 -35.13
C HIS A 175 -55.94 -11.79 -34.87
N GLN A 176 -56.15 -10.81 -33.97
CA GLN A 176 -55.13 -9.83 -33.62
C GLN A 176 -53.88 -10.47 -32.99
N THR A 177 -54.07 -11.38 -32.03
CA THR A 177 -52.94 -12.06 -31.35
C THR A 177 -52.19 -13.00 -32.29
N MET A 178 -52.89 -13.69 -33.19
CA MET A 178 -52.29 -14.53 -34.24
C MET A 178 -51.45 -13.71 -35.23
N MET A 179 -51.94 -12.58 -35.73
CA MET A 179 -51.17 -11.68 -36.60
C MET A 179 -49.91 -11.14 -35.90
N HIS A 180 -50.00 -10.74 -34.63
CA HIS A 180 -48.83 -10.30 -33.86
C HIS A 180 -47.83 -11.44 -33.65
N TYR A 181 -48.29 -12.65 -33.35
CA TYR A 181 -47.41 -13.81 -33.16
C TYR A 181 -46.72 -14.21 -34.47
N PHE A 182 -47.44 -14.20 -35.61
CA PHE A 182 -46.88 -14.43 -36.95
C PHE A 182 -45.82 -13.37 -37.29
N THR A 183 -46.10 -12.10 -36.99
CA THR A 183 -45.16 -10.99 -37.21
C THR A 183 -43.88 -11.17 -36.39
N ALA A 184 -43.99 -11.60 -35.12
CA ALA A 184 -42.85 -11.86 -34.26
C ALA A 184 -42.02 -13.07 -34.73
N LEU A 185 -42.66 -14.19 -35.10
CA LEU A 185 -41.99 -15.36 -35.67
C LEU A 185 -41.31 -15.04 -37.01
N ASN A 186 -41.94 -14.23 -37.86
CA ASN A 186 -41.34 -13.72 -39.09
C ASN A 186 -40.13 -12.83 -38.81
N SER A 187 -40.18 -12.00 -37.76
CA SER A 187 -39.04 -11.20 -37.29
C SER A 187 -37.91 -12.07 -36.74
N LEU A 188 -38.24 -13.15 -36.01
CA LEU A 188 -37.29 -14.09 -35.41
C LEU A 188 -36.36 -14.71 -36.47
N GLN A 189 -36.85 -14.97 -37.69
CA GLN A 189 -36.02 -15.47 -38.80
C GLN A 189 -34.89 -14.51 -39.23
N TYR A 190 -35.03 -13.21 -38.95
CA TYR A 190 -33.97 -12.21 -39.09
C TYR A 190 -33.16 -12.09 -37.80
N LYS A 191 -33.83 -11.91 -36.64
CA LYS A 191 -33.18 -11.76 -35.33
C LYS A 191 -32.21 -12.93 -35.03
N LYS A 192 -32.57 -14.17 -35.36
CA LYS A 192 -31.71 -15.35 -35.13
C LYS A 192 -30.41 -15.36 -35.94
N LYS A 193 -30.37 -14.68 -37.11
CA LYS A 193 -29.13 -14.54 -37.89
C LYS A 193 -28.21 -13.49 -37.27
N ILE A 194 -28.79 -12.38 -36.79
CA ILE A 194 -28.06 -11.31 -36.10
C ILE A 194 -27.47 -11.84 -34.79
N ALA A 195 -28.30 -12.44 -33.92
CA ALA A 195 -27.92 -12.93 -32.60
C ALA A 195 -26.89 -14.10 -32.61
N LEU A 196 -26.63 -14.71 -33.76
CA LEU A 196 -25.55 -15.70 -33.94
C LEU A 196 -24.26 -15.08 -34.48
N LEU A 197 -24.35 -14.05 -35.32
CA LEU A 197 -23.19 -13.45 -35.99
C LEU A 197 -22.59 -12.27 -35.21
N GLU A 198 -23.43 -11.45 -34.58
CA GLU A 198 -23.03 -10.24 -33.85
C GLU A 198 -22.15 -10.54 -32.62
N PRO A 199 -22.50 -11.49 -31.72
CA PRO A 199 -21.61 -11.86 -30.61
C PRO A 199 -20.26 -12.42 -31.06
N LEU A 200 -20.22 -13.17 -32.16
CA LEU A 200 -18.99 -13.74 -32.72
C LEU A 200 -18.12 -12.66 -33.39
N LEU A 201 -18.73 -11.69 -34.06
CA LEU A 201 -18.04 -10.53 -34.61
C LEU A 201 -17.42 -9.68 -33.49
N GLY A 202 -18.19 -9.39 -32.44
CA GLY A 202 -17.73 -8.67 -31.25
C GLY A 202 -16.57 -9.39 -30.55
N TYR A 203 -16.71 -10.70 -30.30
CA TYR A 203 -15.63 -11.53 -29.76
C TYR A 203 -14.34 -11.45 -30.61
N MET A 204 -14.44 -11.62 -31.94
CA MET A 204 -13.26 -11.60 -32.81
C MET A 204 -12.60 -10.21 -32.87
N GLN A 205 -13.38 -9.13 -32.87
CA GLN A 205 -12.86 -7.76 -32.80
C GLN A 205 -12.16 -7.47 -31.45
N ALA A 206 -12.72 -7.96 -30.35
CA ALA A 206 -12.14 -7.83 -29.02
C ALA A 206 -10.80 -8.59 -28.92
N GLN A 207 -10.74 -9.82 -29.43
CA GLN A 207 -9.50 -10.61 -29.51
C GLN A 207 -8.42 -9.92 -30.38
N ILE A 208 -8.78 -9.42 -31.56
CA ILE A 208 -7.85 -8.66 -32.42
C ILE A 208 -7.29 -7.43 -31.70
N SER A 209 -8.12 -6.74 -30.91
CA SER A 209 -7.71 -5.56 -30.14
C SER A 209 -6.80 -5.93 -28.97
N PHE A 210 -7.12 -7.00 -28.25
CA PHE A 210 -6.30 -7.54 -27.16
C PHE A 210 -4.91 -7.98 -27.62
N PHE A 211 -4.80 -8.76 -28.70
CA PHE A 211 -3.49 -9.23 -29.18
C PHE A 211 -2.59 -8.09 -29.69
N LYS A 212 -3.16 -7.04 -30.29
CA LYS A 212 -2.40 -5.83 -30.66
C LYS A 212 -1.85 -5.13 -29.42
N LEU A 213 -2.72 -4.77 -28.48
CA LEU A 213 -2.34 -4.07 -27.24
C LEU A 213 -1.31 -4.89 -26.41
N GLY A 214 -1.46 -6.21 -26.34
CA GLY A 214 -0.48 -7.10 -25.71
C GLY A 214 0.87 -7.12 -26.44
N SER A 215 0.88 -7.11 -27.78
CA SER A 215 2.12 -7.06 -28.57
C SER A 215 2.86 -5.72 -28.50
N GLU A 216 2.13 -4.62 -28.24
CA GLU A 216 2.72 -3.29 -28.05
C GLU A 216 3.46 -3.17 -26.69
N ASN A 217 3.02 -3.91 -25.67
CA ASN A 217 3.67 -3.95 -24.35
C ASN A 217 4.87 -4.92 -24.29
N LEU A 218 4.81 -6.04 -25.00
CA LEU A 218 5.86 -7.09 -25.01
C LEU A 218 6.96 -6.78 -26.04
N THR A 219 7.73 -5.72 -25.76
CA THR A 219 8.79 -5.20 -26.65
C THR A 219 10.14 -5.93 -26.50
N GLN A 220 11.06 -5.70 -27.45
CA GLN A 220 12.46 -6.19 -27.39
C GLN A 220 13.16 -5.88 -26.06
N GLN A 221 12.88 -4.71 -25.47
CA GLN A 221 13.47 -4.31 -24.17
C GLN A 221 13.09 -5.29 -23.04
N TRP A 222 11.93 -5.94 -23.15
CA TRP A 222 11.47 -6.96 -22.22
C TRP A 222 12.19 -8.30 -22.45
N GLU A 223 12.42 -8.70 -23.70
CA GLU A 223 13.23 -9.89 -24.02
C GLU A 223 14.69 -9.74 -23.53
N ASP A 224 15.26 -8.55 -23.71
CA ASP A 224 16.61 -8.20 -23.24
C ASP A 224 16.68 -8.26 -21.70
N PHE A 225 15.67 -7.70 -21.01
CA PHE A 225 15.53 -7.81 -19.56
C PHE A 225 15.43 -9.27 -19.09
N LEU A 226 14.54 -10.07 -19.69
CA LEU A 226 14.39 -11.49 -19.36
C LEU A 226 15.69 -12.28 -19.57
N THR A 227 16.47 -11.95 -20.60
CA THR A 227 17.79 -12.54 -20.88
C THR A 227 18.82 -12.17 -19.80
N ASN A 228 18.82 -10.93 -19.34
CA ASN A 228 19.68 -10.46 -18.25
C ASN A 228 19.31 -11.12 -16.91
N ILE A 229 18.02 -11.21 -16.56
CA ILE A 229 17.56 -11.92 -15.35
C ILE A 229 17.87 -13.42 -15.44
N GLY A 230 17.66 -14.05 -16.60
CA GLY A 230 18.05 -15.44 -16.84
C GLY A 230 19.54 -15.68 -16.59
N THR A 231 20.40 -14.76 -17.03
CA THR A 231 21.85 -14.80 -16.78
C THR A 231 22.19 -14.62 -15.30
N SER A 232 21.53 -13.69 -14.61
CA SER A 232 21.68 -13.46 -13.16
C SER A 232 21.34 -14.73 -12.36
N VAL A 233 20.21 -15.37 -12.66
CA VAL A 233 19.79 -16.63 -12.02
C VAL A 233 20.81 -17.76 -12.24
N GLN A 234 21.48 -17.84 -13.39
CA GLN A 234 22.54 -18.84 -13.61
C GLN A 234 23.84 -18.52 -12.86
N ASN A 235 24.12 -17.25 -12.58
CA ASN A 235 25.27 -16.87 -11.74
C ASN A 235 25.02 -17.24 -10.27
N VAL A 236 23.85 -16.90 -9.71
CA VAL A 236 23.45 -17.26 -8.34
C VAL A 236 23.45 -18.78 -8.13
N ARG A 237 23.02 -19.56 -9.15
CA ARG A 237 23.11 -21.03 -9.10
C ARG A 237 24.57 -21.52 -9.00
N ARG A 238 25.47 -20.98 -9.82
CA ARG A 238 26.90 -21.34 -9.81
C ARG A 238 27.58 -20.97 -8.48
N GLU A 239 27.21 -19.84 -7.90
CA GLU A 239 27.68 -19.37 -6.60
C GLU A 239 27.21 -20.32 -5.48
N MET A 240 25.91 -20.62 -5.43
CA MET A 240 25.32 -21.62 -4.53
C MET A 240 25.97 -23.00 -4.68
N ASP A 241 26.18 -23.49 -5.91
CA ASP A 241 26.83 -24.79 -6.16
C ASP A 241 28.28 -24.79 -5.65
N ASN A 242 29.04 -23.71 -5.83
CA ASN A 242 30.40 -23.58 -5.30
C ASN A 242 30.41 -23.58 -3.77
N ASP A 243 29.56 -22.77 -3.15
CA ASP A 243 29.49 -22.65 -1.68
C ASP A 243 29.04 -23.95 -1.03
N VAL A 244 28.08 -24.67 -1.63
CA VAL A 244 27.66 -26.00 -1.16
C VAL A 244 28.83 -27.00 -1.22
N ASN A 245 29.68 -26.95 -2.25
CA ASN A 245 30.87 -27.81 -2.32
C ASN A 245 31.92 -27.43 -1.23
N VAL A 246 32.16 -26.14 -1.01
CA VAL A 246 33.07 -25.66 0.05
C VAL A 246 32.55 -26.03 1.44
N MET A 247 31.24 -25.90 1.69
CA MET A 247 30.59 -26.33 2.92
C MET A 247 30.71 -27.85 3.12
N GLN A 248 30.52 -28.67 2.08
CA GLN A 248 30.67 -30.12 2.16
C GLN A 248 32.10 -30.56 2.51
N GLN A 249 33.13 -29.90 1.97
CA GLN A 249 34.52 -30.17 2.37
C GLN A 249 34.76 -29.72 3.82
N THR A 250 34.29 -28.53 4.19
CA THR A 250 34.41 -27.99 5.56
C THR A 250 33.76 -28.91 6.59
N ILE A 251 32.62 -29.54 6.27
CA ILE A 251 31.96 -30.53 7.12
C ILE A 251 32.85 -31.76 7.31
N GLN A 252 33.40 -32.34 6.23
CA GLN A 252 34.28 -33.52 6.32
C GLN A 252 35.54 -33.24 7.15
N ASP A 253 36.18 -32.09 6.93
CA ASP A 253 37.37 -31.67 7.67
C ASP A 253 37.06 -31.46 9.17
N LEU A 254 35.89 -30.90 9.49
CA LEU A 254 35.43 -30.70 10.87
C LEU A 254 35.02 -32.01 11.56
N GLU A 255 34.35 -32.92 10.86
CA GLU A 255 34.00 -34.25 11.39
C GLU A 255 35.27 -35.04 11.73
N GLN A 256 36.26 -35.07 10.82
CA GLN A 256 37.54 -35.73 11.07
C GLN A 256 38.33 -35.04 12.20
N GLY A 257 38.37 -33.71 12.23
CA GLY A 257 39.10 -32.94 13.25
C GLY A 257 38.47 -32.99 14.66
N SER A 258 37.17 -33.28 14.75
CA SER A 258 36.41 -33.21 16.01
C SER A 258 36.24 -34.54 16.76
N ASP A 259 36.61 -35.68 16.19
CA ASP A 259 36.34 -37.02 16.76
C ASP A 259 36.75 -37.14 18.25
N LEU A 260 37.99 -36.75 18.58
CA LEU A 260 38.50 -36.78 19.96
C LEU A 260 37.83 -35.76 20.91
N LEU A 261 37.15 -34.74 20.38
CA LEU A 261 36.45 -33.70 21.15
C LEU A 261 35.04 -34.12 21.58
N TYR A 262 34.45 -35.15 20.96
CA TYR A 262 33.14 -35.67 21.36
C TYR A 262 33.20 -36.40 22.72
N LEU A 263 34.36 -36.98 23.07
CA LEU A 263 34.61 -37.66 24.35
C LEU A 263 34.39 -36.71 25.54
N PRO A 264 33.59 -37.09 26.57
CA PRO A 264 33.31 -36.20 27.70
C PRO A 264 34.50 -35.84 28.59
N ASP A 265 35.48 -36.74 28.70
CA ASP A 265 36.66 -36.63 29.56
C ASP A 265 37.87 -37.12 28.73
N PRO A 266 38.39 -36.29 27.80
CA PRO A 266 39.44 -36.70 26.87
C PRO A 266 40.80 -36.78 27.56
N ASP A 267 41.61 -37.73 27.12
CA ASP A 267 42.95 -38.02 27.64
C ASP A 267 43.86 -36.76 27.66
N PRO A 268 44.31 -36.29 28.85
CA PRO A 268 45.15 -35.10 28.96
C PRO A 268 46.51 -35.19 28.26
N SER A 269 46.97 -36.39 27.88
CA SER A 269 48.17 -36.57 27.04
C SER A 269 47.92 -36.27 25.57
N LYS A 270 46.65 -36.33 25.13
CA LYS A 270 46.21 -36.04 23.75
C LYS A 270 45.66 -34.62 23.63
N ILE A 271 45.00 -34.11 24.68
CA ILE A 271 44.46 -32.74 24.74
C ILE A 271 45.01 -32.04 25.99
N PRO A 272 46.13 -31.29 25.88
CA PRO A 272 46.82 -30.71 27.02
C PRO A 272 46.03 -29.58 27.71
N ILE A 273 46.15 -29.52 29.04
CA ILE A 273 45.40 -28.59 29.90
C ILE A 273 46.00 -27.18 29.82
N ASN A 274 45.33 -26.27 29.12
CA ASN A 274 45.77 -24.86 29.06
C ASN A 274 45.39 -24.10 30.34
N ARG A 275 46.40 -23.88 31.20
CA ARG A 275 46.32 -23.15 32.49
C ARG A 275 46.46 -21.62 32.34
N ASN A 276 46.58 -21.11 31.11
CA ASN A 276 46.88 -19.70 30.83
C ASN A 276 45.73 -18.94 30.14
N LEU A 277 44.51 -19.49 30.18
CA LEU A 277 43.33 -18.87 29.59
C LEU A 277 42.93 -17.59 30.34
N THR A 278 42.87 -16.46 29.64
CA THR A 278 42.26 -15.21 30.14
C THR A 278 40.76 -15.13 29.81
N GLN A 279 40.26 -15.99 28.92
CA GLN A 279 38.85 -16.10 28.59
C GLN A 279 38.45 -17.57 28.46
N LYS A 280 37.21 -17.89 28.81
CA LYS A 280 36.62 -19.22 28.63
C LYS A 280 35.13 -19.11 28.31
N ALA A 281 34.63 -20.04 27.51
CA ALA A 281 33.21 -20.29 27.31
C ALA A 281 32.91 -21.80 27.31
N GLY A 282 31.69 -22.20 27.63
CA GLY A 282 31.26 -23.59 27.59
C GLY A 282 29.96 -23.87 28.35
N TYR A 283 29.35 -25.02 28.07
CA TYR A 283 28.16 -25.47 28.81
C TYR A 283 28.53 -26.01 30.18
N LEU A 284 27.90 -25.46 31.23
CA LEU A 284 27.97 -25.95 32.61
C LEU A 284 26.57 -26.33 33.08
N ASN A 285 26.48 -27.17 34.10
CA ASN A 285 25.23 -27.33 34.86
C ASN A 285 25.31 -26.45 36.11
N THR A 286 24.38 -25.49 36.26
CA THR A 286 24.26 -24.66 37.47
C THR A 286 23.26 -25.26 38.45
N ARG A 287 23.51 -25.09 39.76
CA ARG A 287 22.66 -25.60 40.84
C ARG A 287 21.68 -24.54 41.35
N ASN A 288 20.41 -24.68 40.98
CA ASN A 288 19.34 -23.81 41.45
C ASN A 288 18.72 -24.40 42.74
N LYS A 289 18.74 -23.66 43.85
CA LYS A 289 18.14 -24.10 45.13
C LYS A 289 16.67 -23.68 45.18
N THR A 290 15.75 -24.63 45.18
CA THR A 290 14.30 -24.40 45.18
C THR A 290 13.72 -24.67 46.56
N GLY A 291 13.89 -23.72 47.48
CA GLY A 291 13.49 -23.85 48.88
C GLY A 291 14.59 -24.43 49.78
N LEU A 292 14.22 -24.99 50.94
CA LEU A 292 15.18 -25.44 51.95
C LEU A 292 15.81 -26.83 51.68
N VAL A 293 15.17 -27.69 50.89
CA VAL A 293 15.56 -29.12 50.75
C VAL A 293 15.71 -29.55 49.29
N SER A 294 14.90 -28.99 48.38
CA SER A 294 14.97 -29.28 46.95
C SER A 294 16.00 -28.42 46.21
N SER A 295 16.62 -29.03 45.21
CA SER A 295 17.54 -28.38 44.27
C SER A 295 17.36 -28.99 42.87
N SER A 296 17.58 -28.19 41.84
CA SER A 296 17.60 -28.61 40.45
C SER A 296 18.94 -28.24 39.82
N TRP A 297 19.26 -28.91 38.72
CA TRP A 297 20.46 -28.65 37.93
C TRP A 297 20.08 -28.32 36.50
N GLU A 298 20.54 -27.17 36.02
CA GLU A 298 20.13 -26.61 34.74
C GLU A 298 21.35 -26.40 33.85
N ARG A 299 21.27 -26.85 32.58
CA ARG A 299 22.39 -26.76 31.63
C ARG A 299 22.31 -25.46 30.83
N GLN A 300 23.17 -24.51 31.16
CA GLN A 300 23.28 -23.21 30.49
C GLN A 300 24.68 -23.03 29.88
N TYR A 301 24.82 -22.10 28.94
CA TYR A 301 26.11 -21.73 28.35
C TYR A 301 26.72 -20.58 29.14
N PHE A 302 27.89 -20.80 29.73
CA PHE A 302 28.60 -19.79 30.52
C PHE A 302 29.81 -19.26 29.75
N PHE A 303 30.10 -17.97 29.92
CA PHE A 303 31.27 -17.34 29.32
C PHE A 303 31.79 -16.17 30.16
N THR A 304 33.10 -15.90 30.07
CA THR A 304 33.76 -14.78 30.75
C THR A 304 33.87 -13.56 29.84
N GLN A 305 33.37 -12.40 30.27
CA GLN A 305 33.45 -11.15 29.51
C GLN A 305 33.76 -9.98 30.46
N GLY A 306 34.89 -9.29 30.24
CA GLY A 306 35.24 -8.06 30.97
C GLY A 306 35.07 -8.13 32.48
N GLY A 307 35.79 -9.04 33.15
CA GLY A 307 35.73 -9.24 34.61
C GLY A 307 34.45 -9.92 35.14
N ASN A 308 33.51 -10.28 34.26
CA ASN A 308 32.22 -10.86 34.64
C ASN A 308 32.03 -12.28 34.11
N LEU A 309 31.31 -13.10 34.88
CA LEU A 309 30.75 -14.38 34.45
C LEU A 309 29.32 -14.15 33.95
N MET A 310 29.08 -14.54 32.69
CA MET A 310 27.80 -14.46 32.00
C MET A 310 27.19 -15.85 31.80
N SER A 311 25.87 -15.93 31.68
CA SER A 311 25.11 -17.16 31.39
C SER A 311 23.98 -16.92 30.37
N GLN A 312 23.82 -17.84 29.43
CA GLN A 312 22.76 -17.81 28.41
C GLN A 312 22.12 -19.20 28.29
N ALA A 313 20.79 -19.30 28.30
CA ALA A 313 20.10 -20.57 28.05
C ALA A 313 20.01 -20.83 26.53
N ARG A 314 19.77 -22.09 26.15
CA ARG A 314 19.67 -22.50 24.74
C ARG A 314 18.33 -22.04 24.14
N GLY A 315 18.31 -20.83 23.61
CA GLY A 315 17.14 -20.19 22.99
C GLY A 315 17.06 -18.69 23.27
N ASP A 316 17.79 -18.19 24.27
CA ASP A 316 17.82 -16.77 24.62
C ASP A 316 18.60 -15.97 23.57
N VAL A 317 18.13 -14.76 23.25
CA VAL A 317 18.79 -13.84 22.32
C VAL A 317 20.10 -13.28 22.87
N ALA A 318 20.22 -13.12 24.20
CA ALA A 318 21.40 -12.57 24.87
C ALA A 318 21.66 -13.24 26.23
N GLY A 319 22.91 -13.24 26.68
CA GLY A 319 23.31 -13.75 28.00
C GLY A 319 23.14 -12.72 29.12
N GLY A 320 22.72 -13.18 30.30
CA GLY A 320 22.62 -12.38 31.53
C GLY A 320 23.88 -12.44 32.40
N LEU A 321 24.05 -11.44 33.26
CA LEU A 321 25.13 -11.37 34.25
C LEU A 321 24.86 -12.30 35.45
N VAL A 322 25.79 -13.22 35.73
CA VAL A 322 25.75 -14.09 36.91
C VAL A 322 26.42 -13.39 38.10
N MET A 323 27.69 -13.02 37.94
CA MET A 323 28.49 -12.32 38.94
C MET A 323 29.76 -11.70 38.34
N ASP A 324 30.21 -10.62 38.96
CA ASP A 324 31.59 -10.14 38.92
C ASP A 324 32.52 -11.24 39.47
N ILE A 325 33.62 -11.50 38.76
CA ILE A 325 34.65 -12.48 39.11
C ILE A 325 36.04 -11.88 39.38
N ASP A 326 36.26 -10.56 39.20
CA ASP A 326 37.59 -9.94 39.31
C ASP A 326 38.21 -10.08 40.72
N ASN A 327 37.38 -10.14 41.77
CA ASN A 327 37.80 -10.41 43.15
C ASN A 327 37.08 -11.62 43.79
N CYS A 328 36.54 -12.54 42.99
CA CYS A 328 35.91 -13.74 43.53
C CYS A 328 36.95 -14.77 44.02
N SER A 329 36.48 -15.81 44.71
CA SER A 329 37.23 -17.02 45.03
C SER A 329 36.58 -18.23 44.36
N VAL A 330 37.41 -19.19 43.94
CA VAL A 330 36.98 -20.43 43.28
C VAL A 330 37.54 -21.63 44.04
N MET A 331 36.75 -22.70 44.14
CA MET A 331 37.19 -23.96 44.76
C MET A 331 36.40 -25.15 44.22
N ALA A 332 37.03 -26.32 44.10
CA ALA A 332 36.32 -27.57 43.91
C ALA A 332 35.48 -27.89 45.17
N VAL A 333 34.27 -28.44 44.98
CA VAL A 333 33.36 -28.78 46.09
C VAL A 333 32.66 -30.11 45.84
N ASP A 334 32.53 -30.94 46.87
CA ASP A 334 31.69 -32.12 46.82
C ASP A 334 30.22 -31.72 47.02
N CYS A 335 29.37 -32.04 46.05
CA CYS A 335 27.97 -31.61 46.04
C CYS A 335 27.07 -32.71 45.44
N GLU A 336 26.15 -33.26 46.24
CA GLU A 336 25.17 -34.29 45.80
C GLU A 336 25.79 -35.53 45.12
N ASP A 337 27.00 -35.94 45.51
CA ASP A 337 27.78 -37.02 44.86
C ASP A 337 28.04 -36.79 43.35
N ARG A 338 27.92 -35.53 42.89
CA ARG A 338 28.15 -35.16 41.50
C ARG A 338 29.62 -34.90 41.27
N ARG A 339 30.21 -35.68 40.36
CA ARG A 339 31.58 -35.45 39.86
C ARG A 339 31.72 -34.03 39.32
N PHE A 340 32.87 -33.41 39.61
CA PHE A 340 33.36 -32.21 38.94
C PHE A 340 32.54 -30.93 39.24
N CYS A 341 31.99 -30.85 40.45
CA CYS A 341 31.45 -29.63 40.99
C CYS A 341 32.54 -28.67 41.49
N PHE A 342 32.29 -27.38 41.31
CA PHE A 342 33.09 -26.28 41.84
C PHE A 342 32.17 -25.14 42.24
N GLN A 343 32.65 -24.24 43.08
CA GLN A 343 31.91 -23.09 43.59
C GLN A 343 32.70 -21.82 43.34
N ILE A 344 32.03 -20.81 42.79
CA ILE A 344 32.53 -19.44 42.73
C ILE A 344 31.80 -18.65 43.82
N THR A 345 32.57 -17.97 44.68
CA THR A 345 32.06 -17.15 45.79
C THR A 345 32.60 -15.74 45.63
N SER A 346 31.72 -14.74 45.56
CA SER A 346 32.10 -13.34 45.38
C SER A 346 32.85 -12.79 46.60
N PHE A 347 33.60 -11.70 46.41
CA PHE A 347 34.44 -11.07 47.46
C PHE A 347 33.69 -10.78 48.75
N ASP A 348 32.41 -10.39 48.66
CA ASP A 348 31.58 -10.03 49.80
C ASP A 348 30.97 -11.22 50.56
N GLY A 349 31.20 -12.46 50.08
CA GLY A 349 30.68 -13.69 50.63
C GLY A 349 29.17 -13.91 50.45
N LYS A 350 28.42 -12.95 49.89
CA LYS A 350 26.95 -13.00 49.80
C LYS A 350 26.45 -13.72 48.56
N LYS A 351 27.19 -13.61 47.44
CA LYS A 351 26.90 -14.35 46.19
C LYS A 351 27.78 -15.59 46.07
N CYS A 352 27.15 -16.73 45.81
CA CYS A 352 27.76 -18.04 45.67
C CYS A 352 27.02 -18.83 44.59
N SER A 353 27.73 -19.30 43.57
CA SER A 353 27.20 -20.19 42.53
C SER A 353 27.94 -21.51 42.52
N THR A 354 27.21 -22.61 42.74
CA THR A 354 27.74 -23.98 42.55
C THR A 354 27.50 -24.41 41.10
N LEU A 355 28.58 -24.74 40.41
CA LEU A 355 28.61 -25.08 38.99
C LEU A 355 29.23 -26.49 38.82
N LEU A 356 28.93 -27.15 37.70
CA LEU A 356 29.43 -28.48 37.38
C LEU A 356 29.95 -28.49 35.93
N VAL A 357 31.23 -28.84 35.77
CA VAL A 357 31.92 -29.01 34.49
C VAL A 357 31.87 -30.46 33.99
N ARG A 358 32.04 -30.67 32.68
CA ARG A 358 31.92 -31.99 32.04
C ARG A 358 33.13 -32.91 32.34
N CYS A 359 34.28 -32.34 32.66
CA CYS A 359 35.59 -33.02 32.65
C CYS A 359 36.51 -32.56 33.80
N ARG A 360 37.43 -33.44 34.25
CA ARG A 360 38.49 -33.11 35.24
C ARG A 360 39.41 -31.98 34.78
N SER A 361 39.87 -32.01 33.53
CA SER A 361 40.79 -31.00 33.00
C SER A 361 40.20 -29.59 33.04
N GLN A 362 38.87 -29.50 32.89
CA GLN A 362 38.14 -28.25 32.93
C GLN A 362 38.14 -27.66 34.36
N ILE A 363 37.97 -28.46 35.42
CA ILE A 363 38.11 -27.97 36.82
C ILE A 363 39.50 -27.37 37.05
N CYS A 364 40.55 -28.06 36.58
CA CYS A 364 41.94 -27.62 36.80
C CYS A 364 42.25 -26.32 36.06
N CYS A 365 41.77 -26.14 34.82
CA CYS A 365 41.79 -24.83 34.17
C CYS A 365 41.07 -23.79 35.02
N ASP A 366 39.83 -24.07 35.41
CA ASP A 366 38.89 -23.03 35.85
C ASP A 366 39.21 -22.58 37.28
N SER A 367 39.63 -23.50 38.15
CA SER A 367 40.13 -23.17 39.48
C SER A 367 41.44 -22.38 39.44
N GLU A 368 42.39 -22.72 38.56
CA GLU A 368 43.69 -22.03 38.50
C GLU A 368 43.59 -20.66 37.80
N VAL A 369 42.76 -20.53 36.76
CA VAL A 369 42.51 -19.27 36.05
C VAL A 369 41.90 -18.24 36.99
N LEU A 370 40.80 -18.57 37.67
CA LEU A 370 40.13 -17.65 38.60
C LEU A 370 40.98 -17.34 39.84
N SER A 371 41.78 -18.29 40.36
CA SER A 371 42.79 -17.98 41.38
C SER A 371 43.87 -17.01 40.90
N ARG A 372 44.28 -17.05 39.62
CA ARG A 372 45.27 -16.12 39.08
C ARG A 372 44.68 -14.76 38.69
N TRP A 373 43.37 -14.67 38.46
CA TRP A 373 42.66 -13.39 38.38
C TRP A 373 42.74 -12.62 39.70
N GLN A 374 42.66 -13.27 40.86
CA GLN A 374 42.94 -12.61 42.15
C GLN A 374 44.34 -11.96 42.19
N GLU A 375 45.36 -12.64 41.65
CA GLU A 375 46.74 -12.10 41.63
C GLU A 375 46.87 -10.91 40.67
N ILE A 376 46.22 -10.96 39.50
CA ILE A 376 46.24 -9.88 38.51
C ILE A 376 45.42 -8.67 39.00
N ALA A 377 44.22 -8.89 39.53
CA ALA A 377 43.38 -7.85 40.12
C ALA A 377 44.06 -7.22 41.34
N ALA A 378 44.71 -8.00 42.21
CA ALA A 378 45.51 -7.47 43.31
C ALA A 378 46.68 -6.61 42.80
N ARG A 379 47.41 -7.03 41.77
CA ARG A 379 48.50 -6.24 41.16
C ARG A 379 47.99 -4.95 40.53
N VAL A 380 46.88 -4.98 39.77
CA VAL A 380 46.26 -3.79 39.17
C VAL A 380 45.75 -2.82 40.23
N ASN A 381 45.08 -3.33 41.27
CA ASN A 381 44.59 -2.53 42.39
C ASN A 381 45.75 -1.96 43.23
N GLN A 382 46.85 -2.69 43.37
CA GLN A 382 48.06 -2.21 44.04
C GLN A 382 48.73 -1.07 43.24
N SER A 383 48.88 -1.20 41.91
CA SER A 383 49.36 -0.10 41.07
C SER A 383 48.40 1.09 41.03
N ALA A 384 47.09 0.87 41.16
CA ALA A 384 46.11 1.95 41.32
C ALA A 384 46.24 2.65 42.69
N LEU A 385 46.56 1.92 43.76
CA LEU A 385 46.78 2.48 45.10
C LEU A 385 48.08 3.28 45.17
N GLU A 386 49.16 2.76 44.59
CA GLU A 386 50.46 3.44 44.46
C GLU A 386 50.36 4.74 43.65
N ALA A 387 49.44 4.81 42.67
CA ALA A 387 49.14 6.02 41.91
C ALA A 387 48.30 7.06 42.68
N VAL A 388 47.74 6.72 43.84
CA VAL A 388 46.76 7.55 44.59
C VAL A 388 47.27 8.00 45.97
N THR A 389 48.38 7.45 46.49
CA THR A 389 49.00 7.92 47.75
C THR A 389 50.01 9.07 47.55
N PRO A 390 49.75 10.30 48.04
CA PRO A 390 50.68 11.42 47.92
C PRO A 390 51.77 11.41 49.02
N SER A 391 53.04 11.34 48.62
CA SER A 391 54.18 11.52 49.53
C SER A 391 54.55 13.01 49.72
N PRO A 392 54.73 13.50 50.96
CA PRO A 392 55.11 14.90 51.23
C PRO A 392 56.63 15.16 51.22
N SER A 393 57.01 16.44 51.38
CA SER A 393 58.37 16.93 51.72
C SER A 393 59.51 16.79 50.68
N PHE A 394 59.34 17.48 49.56
CA PHE A 394 60.27 18.51 49.03
C PHE A 394 61.63 18.73 49.78
N GLN A 395 62.78 18.50 49.11
CA GLN A 395 63.94 19.43 49.08
C GLN A 395 65.10 18.99 48.13
N GLN A 396 65.96 19.97 47.81
CA GLN A 396 67.26 19.92 47.09
C GLN A 396 67.32 19.60 45.56
N ARG A 397 67.55 20.68 44.80
CA ARG A 397 68.61 20.94 43.78
C ARG A 397 69.59 19.79 43.43
N HIS A 398 70.20 19.70 42.23
CA HIS A 398 70.58 20.75 41.26
C HIS A 398 70.94 20.15 39.86
N GLU A 399 70.92 20.96 38.80
CA GLU A 399 71.76 20.88 37.56
C GLU A 399 71.77 19.60 36.66
N SER A 400 72.11 19.63 35.35
CA SER A 400 71.99 20.66 34.29
C SER A 400 72.26 20.07 32.88
N LEU A 401 72.05 20.90 31.83
CA LEU A 401 72.60 20.82 30.45
C LEU A 401 72.04 19.80 29.41
N ARG A 402 72.40 20.08 28.14
CA ARG A 402 71.87 19.54 26.85
C ARG A 402 73.05 18.97 25.98
N PRO A 403 73.03 18.96 24.62
CA PRO A 403 72.52 17.88 23.76
C PRO A 403 73.52 17.39 22.67
N GLY A 404 73.12 16.43 21.81
CA GLY A 404 73.77 16.17 20.51
C GLY A 404 73.23 14.93 19.77
N VAL A 405 73.40 14.73 18.45
CA VAL A 405 73.02 15.51 17.23
C VAL A 405 73.45 14.71 15.97
N GLN A 406 72.66 14.75 14.87
CA GLN A 406 72.95 14.24 13.49
C GLN A 406 73.07 12.71 13.24
N GLY A 407 72.75 12.27 12.01
CA GLY A 407 73.08 10.92 11.49
C GLY A 407 72.13 10.25 10.47
N ARG A 408 72.20 10.59 9.17
CA ARG A 408 71.61 9.89 8.00
C ARG A 408 72.47 10.25 6.75
N PRO A 409 72.40 9.61 5.54
CA PRO A 409 71.49 8.54 5.06
C PRO A 409 72.13 7.47 4.11
N LYS A 410 71.26 6.72 3.38
CA LYS A 410 71.51 5.96 2.11
C LYS A 410 72.23 4.60 2.19
N THR A 411 72.03 3.59 1.32
CA THR A 411 70.85 2.94 0.66
C THR A 411 71.34 2.01 -0.47
N SER A 412 70.87 0.76 -0.60
CA SER A 412 70.37 0.17 -1.88
C SER A 412 70.12 -1.37 -1.84
N ARG A 413 68.96 -1.79 -2.40
CA ARG A 413 68.69 -2.90 -3.38
C ARG A 413 69.14 -4.35 -3.02
N THR A 414 68.40 -5.45 -3.31
CA THR A 414 67.09 -5.77 -3.95
C THR A 414 66.76 -7.26 -3.63
N SER A 415 65.58 -7.87 -3.85
CA SER A 415 64.27 -7.52 -4.46
C SER A 415 63.13 -8.27 -3.67
N SER A 416 62.05 -8.92 -4.14
CA SER A 416 61.40 -9.20 -5.46
C SER A 416 59.98 -9.79 -5.29
N GLN A 417 59.04 -9.33 -6.13
CA GLN A 417 57.74 -9.94 -6.55
C GLN A 417 56.64 -10.34 -5.52
N GLY A 418 55.38 -10.07 -5.91
CA GLY A 418 54.13 -10.41 -5.22
C GLY A 418 53.19 -9.18 -5.15
N SER A 419 52.36 -8.89 -6.16
CA SER A 419 51.07 -9.53 -6.53
C SER A 419 49.88 -9.03 -5.68
N ASP A 420 49.02 -8.20 -6.28
CA ASP A 420 47.92 -7.52 -5.61
C ASP A 420 46.73 -8.41 -5.23
N SER A 421 46.14 -8.14 -4.07
CA SER A 421 44.78 -8.54 -3.67
C SER A 421 44.30 -7.69 -2.48
N PRO A 422 43.22 -6.90 -2.58
CA PRO A 422 42.71 -6.12 -1.47
C PRO A 422 41.86 -7.01 -0.53
N ALA A 423 42.23 -7.09 0.74
CA ALA A 423 41.50 -7.87 1.74
C ALA A 423 40.25 -7.13 2.24
N LEU A 424 39.08 -7.76 2.11
CA LEU A 424 37.85 -7.38 2.81
C LEU A 424 37.97 -7.73 4.31
N SER A 425 37.93 -6.74 5.21
CA SER A 425 37.50 -6.91 6.63
C SER A 425 37.64 -5.61 7.48
N SER A 426 36.75 -4.63 7.31
CA SER A 426 36.62 -3.51 8.28
C SER A 426 35.33 -2.65 8.24
N LEU A 427 34.29 -3.04 7.50
CA LEU A 427 33.08 -2.22 7.31
C LEU A 427 31.81 -2.91 7.86
N SER A 428 31.60 -2.86 9.18
CA SER A 428 30.39 -3.39 9.85
C SER A 428 30.04 -2.72 11.19
N SER A 429 30.59 -1.55 11.50
CA SER A 429 30.48 -0.91 12.83
C SER A 429 30.19 0.60 12.81
N LEU A 430 29.58 1.09 11.72
CA LEU A 430 29.04 2.45 11.58
C LEU A 430 27.65 2.34 10.91
N SER A 431 26.59 3.00 11.37
CA SER A 431 26.45 3.80 12.60
C SER A 431 24.97 3.92 13.02
N LEU A 432 24.57 3.20 14.07
CA LEU A 432 23.23 3.39 14.68
C LEU A 432 23.16 4.68 15.51
N ASP A 433 24.30 5.08 16.10
CA ASP A 433 24.48 6.30 16.91
C ASP A 433 24.33 7.63 16.14
N SER A 434 24.05 7.58 14.83
CA SER A 434 23.86 8.77 13.99
C SER A 434 22.41 9.31 14.00
N LEU A 435 21.41 8.44 14.22
CA LEU A 435 19.98 8.78 14.09
C LEU A 435 19.49 9.77 15.16
N VAL A 436 20.01 9.63 16.38
CA VAL A 436 19.70 10.47 17.55
C VAL A 436 20.86 11.43 17.81
N ALA A 437 20.57 12.63 18.32
CA ALA A 437 21.62 13.56 18.69
C ALA A 437 22.28 13.14 20.02
N SER A 438 23.40 12.39 19.94
CA SER A 438 24.13 11.74 21.05
C SER A 438 24.63 12.62 22.22
N ASN A 439 24.24 13.90 22.30
CA ASN A 439 24.53 14.83 23.39
C ASN A 439 23.30 15.69 23.81
N THR A 440 22.08 15.41 23.34
CA THR A 440 20.87 16.20 23.70
C THR A 440 20.19 15.63 24.95
N PRO A 441 19.68 16.49 25.86
CA PRO A 441 19.06 16.03 27.10
C PRO A 441 17.65 15.49 26.84
N ILE A 442 17.34 14.31 27.40
CA ILE A 442 15.99 13.75 27.39
C ILE A 442 15.10 14.53 28.35
N GLN A 443 13.97 15.04 27.85
CA GLN A 443 12.97 15.74 28.65
C GLN A 443 11.90 14.77 29.15
N PHE A 444 11.77 14.61 30.46
CA PHE A 444 10.83 13.67 31.11
C PHE A 444 9.53 14.31 31.64
N ASP A 445 9.40 15.64 31.60
CA ASP A 445 8.18 16.36 31.98
C ASP A 445 7.81 17.39 30.92
N ILE A 446 6.51 17.56 30.67
CA ILE A 446 5.95 18.47 29.66
C ILE A 446 5.92 19.94 30.15
N ILE A 447 6.07 20.16 31.45
CA ILE A 447 5.86 21.46 32.09
C ILE A 447 7.05 22.41 31.84
N SER A 448 7.04 23.10 30.69
CA SER A 448 7.45 24.50 30.65
C SER A 448 6.30 25.36 31.20
N PRO A 449 6.56 26.42 31.98
CA PRO A 449 5.53 27.42 32.27
C PRO A 449 5.04 28.08 30.97
N VAL A 450 3.86 28.71 31.04
CA VAL A 450 3.22 29.41 29.92
C VAL A 450 4.19 30.44 29.33
N SER A 451 4.62 30.20 28.09
CA SER A 451 5.31 31.22 27.29
C SER A 451 4.29 32.26 26.87
N GLU A 452 4.31 33.42 27.51
CA GLU A 452 3.62 34.60 26.99
C GLU A 452 4.17 34.92 25.58
N GLU A 453 3.29 35.27 24.63
CA GLU A 453 3.72 35.66 23.29
C GLU A 453 4.48 37.00 23.35
N THR A 454 5.81 36.94 23.32
CA THR A 454 6.68 38.12 23.16
C THR A 454 6.57 38.68 21.74
N GLY A 455 5.42 39.29 21.43
CA GLY A 455 5.09 39.85 20.12
C GLY A 455 6.02 41.00 19.72
N SER A 456 7.11 40.69 19.03
CA SER A 456 8.05 41.68 18.50
C SER A 456 7.39 42.51 17.40
N GLN A 457 7.18 43.80 17.67
CA GLN A 457 6.36 44.71 16.88
C GLN A 457 6.82 44.88 15.43
N ALA A 458 5.91 44.66 14.48
CA ALA A 458 5.94 45.29 13.15
C ALA A 458 4.70 46.20 13.02
N LYS A 459 4.91 47.50 12.81
CA LYS A 459 3.82 48.51 12.82
C LYS A 459 3.03 48.51 11.51
N THR A 460 1.73 48.20 11.59
CA THR A 460 0.69 48.84 10.75
C THR A 460 -0.53 49.20 11.61
N THR A 461 -1.36 50.13 11.15
CA THR A 461 -2.36 50.85 11.97
C THR A 461 -3.79 50.34 11.75
N GLY A 462 -4.54 50.05 12.82
CA GLY A 462 -5.99 49.77 12.69
C GLY A 462 -6.75 49.43 13.99
N GLN A 463 -7.38 50.45 14.60
CA GLN A 463 -8.63 50.41 15.41
C GLN A 463 -8.87 49.36 16.53
N GLY A 464 -9.25 49.87 17.71
CA GLY A 464 -10.51 49.42 18.36
C GLY A 464 -10.51 48.25 19.35
N GLY A 465 -9.89 48.40 20.52
CA GLY A 465 -10.01 47.43 21.62
C GLY A 465 -11.26 47.59 22.50
N ARG A 466 -11.77 46.49 23.08
CA ARG A 466 -12.75 46.50 24.18
C ARG A 466 -12.43 45.40 25.20
N ARG A 467 -12.54 45.70 26.50
CA ARG A 467 -12.36 44.75 27.61
C ARG A 467 -13.69 44.11 28.02
N THR A 468 -13.64 42.88 28.53
CA THR A 468 -14.69 42.26 29.36
C THR A 468 -14.06 41.56 30.58
N ASN A 469 -14.90 41.20 31.57
CA ASN A 469 -14.51 40.83 32.94
C ASN A 469 -14.97 39.37 33.25
N PRO A 470 -14.44 38.68 34.28
CA PRO A 470 -14.45 37.20 34.33
C PRO A 470 -15.70 36.55 34.97
N PHE A 471 -16.89 37.16 34.91
CA PHE A 471 -18.14 36.55 35.38
C PHE A 471 -19.35 37.10 34.60
N GLY A 472 -20.22 36.19 34.12
CA GLY A 472 -21.53 36.53 33.52
C GLY A 472 -21.74 35.92 32.13
N GLU A 473 -22.81 35.15 31.96
CA GLU A 473 -23.20 34.52 30.69
C GLU A 473 -23.64 35.53 29.63
N SER A 474 -23.30 35.26 28.37
CA SER A 474 -24.03 35.71 27.18
C SER A 474 -23.64 34.77 26.05
N GLY A 475 -24.59 34.00 25.53
CA GLY A 475 -24.30 32.91 24.60
C GLY A 475 -24.15 33.38 23.16
N ASP A 476 -23.13 32.84 22.48
CA ASP A 476 -23.14 32.64 21.02
C ASP A 476 -22.33 31.36 20.73
N SER A 477 -23.01 30.20 20.80
CA SER A 477 -22.37 28.88 20.71
C SER A 477 -22.12 28.48 19.25
N GLN A 478 -21.19 29.19 18.60
CA GLN A 478 -20.78 28.92 17.22
C GLN A 478 -19.65 27.90 17.17
N SER A 479 -20.05 26.62 17.22
CA SER A 479 -19.39 25.48 16.56
C SER A 479 -17.85 25.50 16.42
N GLU A 480 -17.13 25.01 17.44
CA GLU A 480 -15.75 24.49 17.25
C GLU A 480 -15.75 23.01 16.77
N ASP A 481 -16.92 22.36 16.67
CA ASP A 481 -17.08 20.90 16.44
C ASP A 481 -17.05 20.45 14.96
N ASP A 482 -16.87 21.36 13.98
CA ASP A 482 -16.98 21.05 12.54
C ASP A 482 -15.75 20.34 11.90
N SER A 483 -14.80 19.83 12.69
CA SER A 483 -13.80 18.88 12.18
C SER A 483 -14.42 17.49 11.96
N ILE A 484 -14.33 16.97 10.72
CA ILE A 484 -14.87 15.66 10.31
C ILE A 484 -14.30 14.48 11.12
N LEU A 485 -13.14 14.66 11.76
CA LEU A 485 -12.49 13.67 12.62
C LEU A 485 -12.18 14.31 13.99
N HIS A 486 -12.71 13.70 15.04
CA HIS A 486 -12.51 14.07 16.45
C HIS A 486 -12.32 12.80 17.29
N GLN A 487 -11.06 12.40 17.51
CA GLN A 487 -10.77 11.13 18.20
C GLN A 487 -9.90 11.35 19.46
N LEU A 488 -10.46 10.99 20.63
CA LEU A 488 -9.85 11.21 21.94
C LEU A 488 -9.21 9.93 22.52
N TYR A 489 -8.00 10.05 23.06
CA TYR A 489 -7.23 8.95 23.65
C TYR A 489 -6.64 9.35 25.01
N ILE A 490 -6.58 8.44 25.98
CA ILE A 490 -5.89 8.66 27.27
C ILE A 490 -4.46 8.12 27.15
N VAL A 491 -3.48 9.01 27.31
CA VAL A 491 -2.06 8.73 27.12
C VAL A 491 -1.21 9.27 28.27
N ARG A 492 -0.03 8.69 28.50
CA ARG A 492 0.96 9.14 29.48
C ARG A 492 2.25 9.50 28.76
N PHE A 493 2.78 10.67 29.03
CA PHE A 493 4.07 11.10 28.48
C PHE A 493 5.22 10.32 29.14
N LEU A 494 6.08 9.74 28.32
CA LEU A 494 7.29 9.03 28.75
C LEU A 494 8.54 9.89 28.57
N GLY A 495 8.63 10.66 27.49
CA GLY A 495 9.69 11.63 27.28
C GLY A 495 9.74 12.17 25.86
N SER A 496 10.57 13.18 25.64
CA SER A 496 10.90 13.71 24.32
C SER A 496 12.39 14.00 24.17
N MET A 497 12.89 13.88 22.94
CA MET A 497 14.32 14.04 22.61
C MET A 497 14.48 14.59 21.18
N GLU A 498 15.56 15.32 20.94
CA GLU A 498 15.91 15.84 19.62
C GLU A 498 16.59 14.76 18.75
N VAL A 499 16.07 14.58 17.54
CA VAL A 499 16.48 13.57 16.56
C VAL A 499 16.99 14.22 15.28
N ARG A 500 17.97 13.58 14.63
CA ARG A 500 18.63 14.12 13.42
C ARG A 500 18.03 13.61 12.12
N ALA A 501 17.43 12.43 12.17
CA ALA A 501 16.75 11.76 11.06
C ALA A 501 15.22 11.89 11.19
N THR A 502 14.51 11.92 10.06
CA THR A 502 13.03 12.08 9.99
C THR A 502 12.40 11.23 8.86
N ASP A 503 13.18 10.29 8.34
CA ASP A 503 12.93 9.46 7.17
C ASP A 503 12.44 8.05 7.53
N SER A 504 13.02 7.39 8.55
CA SER A 504 12.60 6.06 9.01
C SER A 504 11.82 6.05 10.33
N SER A 505 10.94 5.04 10.49
CA SER A 505 10.27 4.77 11.76
C SER A 505 11.22 4.43 12.89
N ASP A 506 12.45 4.02 12.57
CA ASP A 506 13.37 3.41 13.52
C ASP A 506 14.03 4.47 14.41
N VAL A 507 14.01 5.73 13.97
CA VAL A 507 14.22 6.91 14.83
C VAL A 507 13.27 6.92 16.03
N ILE A 508 12.00 6.53 15.86
CA ILE A 508 11.01 6.46 16.93
C ILE A 508 11.33 5.27 17.85
N TYR A 509 11.64 4.10 17.31
CA TYR A 509 11.97 2.91 18.12
C TYR A 509 13.27 3.10 18.92
N GLU A 510 14.29 3.71 18.33
CA GLU A 510 15.54 4.03 19.03
C GLU A 510 15.33 5.11 20.10
N THR A 511 14.50 6.13 19.81
CA THR A 511 14.11 7.13 20.82
C THR A 511 13.31 6.49 21.96
N MET A 512 12.40 5.55 21.69
CA MET A 512 11.73 4.74 22.72
C MET A 512 12.75 3.97 23.57
N ARG A 513 13.70 3.27 22.94
CA ARG A 513 14.75 2.48 23.62
C ARG A 513 15.57 3.33 24.57
N GLN A 514 16.06 4.49 24.11
CA GLN A 514 16.87 5.40 24.91
C GLN A 514 16.07 6.05 26.05
N ILE A 515 14.83 6.49 25.80
CA ILE A 515 13.96 7.08 26.84
C ILE A 515 13.63 6.04 27.91
N LEU A 516 13.26 4.81 27.54
CA LEU A 516 12.95 3.75 28.51
C LEU A 516 14.18 3.34 29.32
N ALA A 517 15.34 3.19 28.67
CA ALA A 517 16.60 2.90 29.35
C ALA A 517 16.99 4.00 30.35
N ALA A 518 16.90 5.28 29.95
CA ALA A 518 17.20 6.40 30.82
C ALA A 518 16.22 6.50 32.01
N ARG A 519 14.91 6.24 31.80
CA ARG A 519 13.93 6.18 32.90
C ARG A 519 14.23 5.07 33.89
N ALA A 520 14.70 3.90 33.42
CA ALA A 520 15.11 2.80 34.28
C ALA A 520 16.39 3.15 35.08
N ILE A 521 17.43 3.66 34.41
CA ILE A 521 18.70 4.07 35.04
C ILE A 521 18.47 5.14 36.11
N HIS A 522 17.66 6.15 35.82
CA HIS A 522 17.38 7.27 36.73
C HIS A 522 16.17 7.04 37.66
N ASN A 523 15.57 5.84 37.67
CA ASN A 523 14.42 5.47 38.52
C ASN A 523 13.22 6.44 38.41
N ILE A 524 12.92 6.89 37.18
CA ILE A 524 11.88 7.88 36.90
C ILE A 524 10.52 7.19 36.74
N PHE A 525 9.82 6.97 37.85
CA PHE A 525 8.51 6.32 37.86
C PHE A 525 7.32 7.27 37.58
N ARG A 526 7.48 8.59 37.77
CA ARG A 526 6.40 9.56 37.54
C ARG A 526 6.14 9.73 36.05
N MET A 527 4.90 9.54 35.62
CA MET A 527 4.43 9.76 34.25
C MET A 527 3.26 10.76 34.26
N THR A 528 3.20 11.63 33.26
CA THR A 528 2.18 12.68 33.18
C THR A 528 1.06 12.25 32.24
N GLU A 529 -0.12 11.93 32.80
CA GLU A 529 -1.31 11.58 32.02
C GLU A 529 -1.92 12.82 31.35
N SER A 530 -2.49 12.63 30.15
CA SER A 530 -3.15 13.66 29.34
C SER A 530 -4.13 13.01 28.35
N HIS A 531 -5.15 13.76 27.94
CA HIS A 531 -6.03 13.38 26.84
C HIS A 531 -5.43 13.86 25.52
N LEU A 532 -5.05 12.94 24.63
CA LEU A 532 -4.63 13.23 23.27
C LEU A 532 -5.88 13.29 22.37
N LEU A 533 -6.23 14.49 21.89
CA LEU A 533 -7.25 14.69 20.87
C LEU A 533 -6.58 14.77 19.49
N VAL A 534 -7.01 13.91 18.57
CA VAL A 534 -6.64 13.94 17.16
C VAL A 534 -7.76 14.64 16.38
N THR A 535 -7.41 15.68 15.60
CA THR A 535 -8.30 16.28 14.58
C THR A 535 -7.60 16.35 13.22
N CYS A 536 -8.31 16.73 12.15
CA CYS A 536 -7.73 16.94 10.82
C CYS A 536 -6.68 18.07 10.77
N ASP A 537 -6.65 18.96 11.75
CA ASP A 537 -5.77 20.14 11.76
C ASP A 537 -4.56 19.97 12.70
N CYS A 538 -4.75 19.27 13.81
CA CYS A 538 -3.77 19.21 14.89
C CYS A 538 -3.97 18.05 15.86
N LEU A 539 -2.91 17.74 16.60
CA LEU A 539 -2.94 16.92 17.80
C LEU A 539 -2.92 17.86 19.02
N LYS A 540 -3.88 17.72 19.95
CA LYS A 540 -3.90 18.49 21.21
C LYS A 540 -3.65 17.55 22.39
N LEU A 541 -2.75 17.90 23.30
CA LEU A 541 -2.65 17.27 24.62
C LEU A 541 -3.40 18.13 25.63
N ILE A 542 -4.46 17.57 26.20
CA ILE A 542 -5.39 18.25 27.11
C ILE A 542 -5.20 17.69 28.53
N ASP A 543 -5.22 18.59 29.51
CA ASP A 543 -5.20 18.24 30.93
C ASP A 543 -6.51 17.55 31.35
N PRO A 544 -6.49 16.33 31.91
CA PRO A 544 -7.72 15.60 32.22
C PRO A 544 -8.48 16.20 33.41
N GLN A 545 -7.84 17.01 34.26
CA GLN A 545 -8.45 17.64 35.44
C GLN A 545 -8.96 19.05 35.13
N THR A 546 -8.19 19.85 34.37
CA THR A 546 -8.53 21.25 34.08
C THR A 546 -9.15 21.48 32.70
N GLN A 547 -9.14 20.48 31.81
CA GLN A 547 -9.54 20.57 30.39
C GLN A 547 -8.78 21.62 29.57
N VAL A 548 -7.67 22.17 30.10
CA VAL A 548 -6.80 23.11 29.39
C VAL A 548 -5.93 22.35 28.40
N THR A 549 -5.82 22.84 27.16
CA THR A 549 -4.84 22.33 26.19
C THR A 549 -3.43 22.72 26.65
N ARG A 550 -2.61 21.74 27.04
CA ARG A 550 -1.22 21.91 27.48
C ARG A 550 -0.27 22.11 26.30
N LEU A 551 -0.46 21.35 25.22
CA LEU A 551 0.32 21.45 23.98
C LEU A 551 -0.59 21.25 22.76
N ARG A 552 -0.33 21.96 21.67
CA ARG A 552 -0.97 21.80 20.37
C ARG A 552 0.08 21.64 19.28
N PHE A 553 -0.01 20.57 18.52
CA PHE A 553 0.91 20.20 17.46
C PHE A 553 0.20 20.27 16.10
N PRO A 554 0.56 21.17 15.18
CA PRO A 554 -0.03 21.21 13.84
C PRO A 554 0.19 19.90 13.11
N LEU A 555 -0.84 19.35 12.46
CA LEU A 555 -0.74 18.03 11.81
C LEU A 555 0.24 18.05 10.61
N SER A 556 0.42 19.22 10.00
CA SER A 556 1.43 19.50 8.97
C SER A 556 2.87 19.48 9.48
N SER A 557 3.10 19.64 10.79
CA SER A 557 4.43 19.59 11.41
C SER A 557 4.79 18.19 11.92
N VAL A 558 3.81 17.29 12.06
CA VAL A 558 4.03 15.89 12.43
C VAL A 558 4.51 15.13 11.18
N VAL A 559 5.78 14.75 11.13
CA VAL A 559 6.36 14.03 9.97
C VAL A 559 6.05 12.54 10.07
N LEU A 560 6.56 11.89 11.12
CA LEU A 560 6.39 10.45 11.37
C LEU A 560 5.49 10.18 12.58
N CYS A 561 4.81 9.04 12.59
CA CYS A 561 4.07 8.50 13.73
C CYS A 561 4.15 6.96 13.69
N ALA A 562 4.49 6.30 14.80
CA ALA A 562 4.64 4.84 14.85
C ALA A 562 4.30 4.28 16.23
N SER A 563 3.80 3.04 16.26
CA SER A 563 3.53 2.25 17.47
C SER A 563 4.56 1.13 17.62
N HIS A 564 4.89 0.77 18.86
CA HIS A 564 5.91 -0.25 19.13
C HIS A 564 5.38 -1.65 18.82
N GLN A 565 6.15 -2.41 18.05
CA GLN A 565 5.74 -3.70 17.47
C GLN A 565 5.32 -4.74 18.54
N GLU A 566 6.13 -4.92 19.60
CA GLU A 566 5.79 -5.84 20.70
C GLU A 566 4.85 -5.21 21.75
N ASN A 567 5.29 -4.12 22.38
CA ASN A 567 4.48 -3.42 23.38
C ASN A 567 3.48 -2.46 22.73
N LYS A 568 2.33 -3.00 22.31
CA LYS A 568 1.21 -2.29 21.70
C LYS A 568 0.70 -1.04 22.44
N ARG A 569 1.09 -0.78 23.69
CA ARG A 569 0.77 0.48 24.38
C ARG A 569 1.68 1.64 24.01
N LEU A 570 2.92 1.37 23.58
CA LEU A 570 3.87 2.43 23.27
C LEU A 570 3.64 2.98 21.87
N PHE A 571 3.61 4.30 21.74
CA PHE A 571 3.63 4.97 20.44
C PHE A 571 4.40 6.30 20.55
N GLY A 572 4.77 6.85 19.40
CA GLY A 572 5.43 8.14 19.34
C GLY A 572 5.30 8.80 17.98
N PHE A 573 5.63 10.09 17.93
CA PHE A 573 5.62 10.87 16.69
C PHE A 573 6.77 11.88 16.66
N VAL A 574 7.21 12.23 15.45
CA VAL A 574 8.30 13.19 15.21
C VAL A 574 7.71 14.49 14.69
N LEU A 575 8.04 15.59 15.37
CA LEU A 575 7.72 16.96 14.97
C LEU A 575 8.93 17.64 14.36
N GLN A 576 8.77 18.19 13.16
CA GLN A 576 9.77 19.03 12.52
C GLN A 576 9.51 20.50 12.90
N MET A 577 10.47 21.14 13.55
CA MET A 577 10.31 22.51 14.04
C MET A 577 10.69 23.52 12.94
N GLY A 578 9.82 24.49 12.68
CA GLY A 578 10.14 25.62 11.80
C GLY A 578 11.28 26.47 12.40
N GLY A 579 12.30 26.80 11.61
CA GLY A 579 13.57 27.41 12.06
C GLY A 579 13.46 28.83 12.63
N GLY A 580 12.94 28.95 13.84
CA GLY A 580 12.82 30.22 14.57
C GLY A 580 14.13 30.70 15.18
N GLY A 581 14.92 31.48 14.42
CA GLY A 581 15.86 32.45 14.99
C GLY A 581 17.14 31.90 15.63
N ARG A 582 17.71 30.80 15.13
CA ARG A 582 19.12 30.43 15.38
C ARG A 582 19.90 30.36 14.07
N ALA A 583 21.15 30.81 14.11
CA ALA A 583 22.06 30.73 12.96
C ALA A 583 22.52 29.28 12.73
N GLU A 584 22.95 29.00 11.50
CA GLU A 584 23.51 27.70 11.05
C GLU A 584 22.56 26.49 11.10
N GLY A 585 21.67 26.44 10.10
CA GLY A 585 21.72 25.32 9.15
C GLY A 585 21.03 23.99 9.49
N GLN A 586 20.47 23.79 10.68
CA GLN A 586 19.80 22.53 11.03
C GLN A 586 18.34 22.70 11.51
N LEU A 587 17.42 21.97 10.88
CA LEU A 587 16.01 21.88 11.26
C LEU A 587 15.86 20.90 12.43
N GLY A 588 15.94 21.41 13.66
CA GLY A 588 15.72 20.62 14.87
C GLY A 588 14.37 19.89 14.82
N SER A 589 14.40 18.57 15.00
CA SER A 589 13.22 17.71 14.99
C SER A 589 13.12 16.98 16.32
N ILE A 590 11.93 16.90 16.90
CA ILE A 590 11.73 16.36 18.25
C ILE A 590 10.80 15.15 18.18
N CYS A 591 11.27 14.00 18.67
CA CYS A 591 10.44 12.82 18.86
C CYS A 591 9.80 12.85 20.25
N TYR A 592 8.48 12.61 20.32
CA TYR A 592 7.70 12.54 21.56
C TYR A 592 7.17 11.11 21.73
N ILE A 593 7.42 10.50 22.89
CA ILE A 593 7.06 9.11 23.21
C ILE A 593 6.03 9.05 24.34
N PHE A 594 5.03 8.18 24.16
CA PHE A 594 3.88 8.01 25.06
C PHE A 594 3.53 6.54 25.32
N GLU A 595 2.93 6.27 26.48
CA GLU A 595 2.15 5.05 26.76
C GLU A 595 0.66 5.37 26.58
N SER A 596 -0.04 4.60 25.75
CA SER A 596 -1.50 4.60 25.63
C SER A 596 -2.14 3.62 26.63
N ASN A 597 -3.30 3.98 27.19
CA ASN A 597 -4.12 2.99 27.91
C ASN A 597 -4.73 1.92 26.96
N ASN A 598 -4.89 2.26 25.68
CA ASN A 598 -5.44 1.45 24.59
C ASN A 598 -4.30 0.98 23.65
N ASP A 599 -4.65 0.35 22.54
CA ASP A 599 -3.69 0.07 21.46
C ASP A 599 -3.17 1.38 20.83
N GLY A 600 -1.85 1.53 20.74
CA GLY A 600 -1.17 2.67 20.13
C GLY A 600 -1.25 2.67 18.60
N GLU A 601 -1.43 1.50 17.99
CA GLU A 601 -1.65 1.33 16.55
C GLU A 601 -2.84 2.17 16.08
N LYS A 602 -3.96 2.12 16.82
CA LYS A 602 -5.18 2.90 16.56
C LYS A 602 -4.97 4.42 16.61
N ILE A 603 -4.00 4.88 17.40
CA ILE A 603 -3.63 6.31 17.46
C ILE A 603 -2.86 6.68 16.19
N CYS A 604 -1.91 5.84 15.77
CA CYS A 604 -1.21 6.01 14.49
C CYS A 604 -2.18 5.99 13.30
N ASP A 605 -3.14 5.06 13.28
CA ASP A 605 -4.21 5.00 12.26
C ASP A 605 -5.04 6.29 12.23
N SER A 606 -5.43 6.80 13.40
CA SER A 606 -6.20 8.05 13.53
C SER A 606 -5.43 9.25 13.00
N VAL A 607 -4.11 9.32 13.26
CA VAL A 607 -3.22 10.37 12.74
C VAL A 607 -3.01 10.23 11.24
N GLY A 608 -2.91 9.00 10.72
CA GLY A 608 -2.82 8.71 9.28
C GLY A 608 -4.10 9.11 8.53
N LEU A 609 -5.27 8.72 9.04
CA LEU A 609 -6.56 9.10 8.49
C LEU A 609 -6.78 10.63 8.54
N ALA A 610 -6.42 11.28 9.65
CA ALA A 610 -6.46 12.73 9.75
C ALA A 610 -5.58 13.42 8.68
N LYS A 611 -4.36 12.92 8.45
CA LYS A 611 -3.46 13.41 7.37
C LYS A 611 -4.08 13.21 5.99
N GLN A 612 -4.69 12.06 5.74
CA GLN A 612 -5.34 11.77 4.45
C GLN A 612 -6.53 12.71 4.20
N ILE A 613 -7.39 12.94 5.21
CA ILE A 613 -8.50 13.89 5.13
C ILE A 613 -7.98 15.31 4.84
N ALA A 614 -6.96 15.76 5.57
CA ALA A 614 -6.34 17.07 5.36
C ALA A 614 -5.77 17.22 3.94
N PHE A 615 -5.07 16.21 3.43
CA PHE A 615 -4.50 16.22 2.08
C PHE A 615 -5.58 16.27 0.98
N HIS A 616 -6.65 15.48 1.10
CA HIS A 616 -7.76 15.52 0.15
C HIS A 616 -8.52 16.86 0.19
N SER A 617 -8.70 17.44 1.38
CA SER A 617 -9.29 18.78 1.55
C SER A 617 -8.45 19.86 0.86
N GLU A 618 -7.13 19.85 1.08
CA GLU A 618 -6.23 20.83 0.46
C GLU A 618 -6.15 20.67 -1.08
N MET A 619 -6.14 19.43 -1.58
CA MET A 619 -6.20 19.13 -3.01
C MET A 619 -7.54 19.56 -3.63
N GLY A 620 -8.66 19.36 -2.93
CA GLY A 620 -9.97 19.87 -3.34
C GLY A 620 -10.00 21.38 -3.47
N ARG A 621 -9.44 22.11 -2.48
CA ARG A 621 -9.29 23.57 -2.54
C ARG A 621 -8.44 24.01 -3.73
N LYS A 622 -7.25 23.41 -3.91
CA LYS A 622 -6.34 23.70 -5.05
C LYS A 622 -7.00 23.41 -6.41
N ALA A 623 -7.80 22.35 -6.53
CA ALA A 623 -8.55 22.05 -7.75
C ALA A 623 -9.66 23.09 -8.02
N SER A 624 -10.42 23.48 -6.99
CA SER A 624 -11.46 24.51 -7.13
C SER A 624 -10.88 25.90 -7.44
N GLU A 625 -9.68 26.22 -6.95
CA GLU A 625 -8.97 27.47 -7.28
C GLU A 625 -8.52 27.47 -8.74
N ARG A 626 -7.85 26.41 -9.22
CA ARG A 626 -7.49 26.24 -10.64
C ARG A 626 -8.72 26.31 -11.57
N GLN A 627 -9.85 25.72 -11.17
CA GLN A 627 -11.08 25.79 -11.96
C GLN A 627 -11.64 27.21 -12.04
N ARG A 628 -11.58 27.99 -10.94
CA ARG A 628 -11.97 29.40 -10.92
C ARG A 628 -11.04 30.27 -11.78
N GLU A 629 -9.76 29.96 -11.84
CA GLU A 629 -8.80 30.63 -12.74
C GLU A 629 -9.06 30.28 -14.21
N LEU A 630 -9.31 29.01 -14.54
CA LEU A 630 -9.65 28.56 -15.89
C LEU A 630 -10.97 29.16 -16.42
N VAL A 631 -11.98 29.32 -15.56
CA VAL A 631 -13.23 30.03 -15.91
C VAL A 631 -12.93 31.50 -16.21
N LYS A 632 -12.23 32.22 -15.32
CA LYS A 632 -11.83 33.63 -15.54
C LYS A 632 -10.95 33.84 -16.78
N ALA A 633 -10.12 32.85 -17.13
CA ALA A 633 -9.32 32.88 -18.36
C ALA A 633 -10.21 32.76 -19.61
N LYS A 634 -11.17 31.82 -19.60
CA LYS A 634 -12.14 31.65 -20.70
C LYS A 634 -13.06 32.86 -20.86
N GLU A 635 -13.54 33.44 -19.76
CA GLU A 635 -14.36 34.66 -19.77
C GLU A 635 -13.61 35.82 -20.45
N LYS A 636 -12.36 36.07 -20.06
CA LYS A 636 -11.50 37.08 -20.71
C LYS A 636 -11.27 36.80 -22.19
N GLN A 637 -10.96 35.55 -22.54
CA GLN A 637 -10.70 35.15 -23.93
C GLN A 637 -11.96 35.30 -24.81
N GLN A 638 -13.15 35.06 -24.25
CA GLN A 638 -14.42 35.27 -24.94
C GLN A 638 -14.79 36.77 -25.03
N GLU A 639 -14.48 37.56 -24.02
CA GLU A 639 -14.62 39.02 -24.05
C GLU A 639 -13.70 39.65 -25.12
N GLU A 640 -12.45 39.20 -25.21
CA GLU A 640 -11.48 39.60 -26.23
C GLU A 640 -11.94 39.20 -27.64
N LEU A 641 -12.41 37.96 -27.83
CA LEU A 641 -12.98 37.51 -29.11
C LEU A 641 -14.23 38.33 -29.51
N SER A 642 -15.07 38.74 -28.55
CA SER A 642 -16.24 39.58 -28.84
C SER A 642 -15.84 41.00 -29.28
N LYS A 643 -14.81 41.59 -28.66
CA LYS A 643 -14.23 42.87 -29.08
C LYS A 643 -13.62 42.76 -30.48
N GLN A 644 -12.92 41.67 -30.77
CA GLN A 644 -12.32 41.43 -32.08
C GLN A 644 -13.38 41.33 -33.20
N LYS A 645 -14.49 40.64 -32.95
CA LYS A 645 -15.65 40.58 -33.88
C LYS A 645 -16.38 41.92 -34.03
N GLN A 646 -16.44 42.75 -32.98
CA GLN A 646 -17.00 44.09 -33.09
C GLN A 646 -16.10 44.99 -33.95
N ILE A 647 -14.78 44.95 -33.75
CA ILE A 647 -13.80 45.68 -34.57
C ILE A 647 -13.87 45.26 -36.05
N GLU A 648 -14.00 43.95 -36.32
CA GLU A 648 -14.19 43.41 -37.67
C GLU A 648 -15.46 43.97 -38.35
N LYS A 649 -16.58 43.98 -37.62
CA LYS A 649 -17.85 44.54 -38.10
C LYS A 649 -17.77 46.06 -38.33
N ASP A 650 -17.16 46.81 -37.40
CA ASP A 650 -16.97 48.26 -37.53
C ASP A 650 -16.09 48.59 -38.77
N LEU A 651 -15.11 47.74 -39.08
CA LEU A 651 -14.23 47.86 -40.23
C LEU A 651 -14.95 47.51 -41.56
N GLU A 652 -15.84 46.51 -41.57
CA GLU A 652 -16.74 46.27 -42.71
C GLU A 652 -17.67 47.47 -42.95
N GLU A 653 -18.23 48.05 -41.88
CA GLU A 653 -19.16 49.18 -41.99
C GLU A 653 -18.47 50.44 -42.51
N GLN A 654 -17.25 50.76 -42.04
CA GLN A 654 -16.44 51.82 -42.64
C GLN A 654 -16.05 51.52 -44.10
N SER A 655 -15.74 50.28 -44.44
CA SER A 655 -15.44 49.88 -45.82
C SER A 655 -16.63 50.09 -46.76
N ARG A 656 -17.85 49.78 -46.29
CA ARG A 656 -19.10 50.06 -47.03
C ARG A 656 -19.34 51.56 -47.18
N LEU A 657 -19.07 52.37 -46.15
CA LEU A 657 -19.24 53.83 -46.21
C LEU A 657 -18.26 54.49 -47.20
N ILE A 658 -17.00 54.04 -47.23
CA ILE A 658 -15.98 54.51 -48.20
C ILE A 658 -16.36 54.11 -49.65
N ALA A 659 -16.89 52.91 -49.84
CA ALA A 659 -17.43 52.48 -51.14
C ALA A 659 -18.69 53.26 -51.57
N ALA A 660 -19.48 53.76 -50.61
CA ALA A 660 -20.65 54.60 -50.89
C ALA A 660 -20.28 56.06 -51.24
N SER A 661 -19.20 56.61 -50.67
CA SER A 661 -18.78 58.00 -50.93
C SER A 661 -18.03 58.21 -52.25
N SER A 662 -17.76 57.16 -53.02
CA SER A 662 -16.82 57.17 -54.16
C SER A 662 -17.51 57.03 -55.54
N ARG A 663 -18.53 57.86 -55.81
CA ARG A 663 -19.17 57.98 -57.15
C ARG A 663 -19.44 59.43 -57.59
N PRO A 664 -18.71 59.97 -58.59
CA PRO A 664 -19.08 61.20 -59.30
C PRO A 664 -20.10 60.95 -60.42
N ASN A 665 -20.90 61.98 -60.76
CA ASN A 665 -21.76 61.99 -61.95
C ASN A 665 -20.98 62.27 -63.24
N ALA A 666 -21.32 61.56 -64.32
CA ALA A 666 -21.12 61.99 -65.72
C ALA A 666 -22.14 61.27 -66.62
N ALA A 667 -22.55 61.86 -67.75
CA ALA A 667 -23.60 61.33 -68.61
C ALA A 667 -23.32 61.52 -70.12
N ALA A 668 -23.76 60.55 -70.94
CA ALA A 668 -23.70 60.50 -72.41
C ALA A 668 -22.26 60.53 -73.01
N THR A 669 -21.93 59.98 -74.18
CA THR A 669 -22.66 59.52 -75.40
C THR A 669 -22.02 58.20 -75.92
N ALA A 670 -22.75 57.16 -76.35
CA ALA A 670 -23.44 56.89 -77.64
C ALA A 670 -22.56 56.28 -78.77
N SER A 671 -23.12 55.28 -79.49
CA SER A 671 -22.61 54.56 -80.70
C SER A 671 -21.36 53.67 -80.52
N ASP A 672 -21.17 52.50 -81.17
CA ASP A 672 -22.08 51.58 -81.89
C ASP A 672 -21.51 50.12 -81.86
N LYS A 673 -22.11 49.17 -82.60
CA LYS A 673 -21.78 47.71 -82.80
C LYS A 673 -20.26 47.35 -82.89
N GLN A 674 -19.80 46.11 -82.70
CA GLN A 674 -20.32 44.85 -83.28
C GLN A 674 -19.64 43.54 -82.77
N PHE A 675 -20.36 42.41 -82.85
CA PHE A 675 -19.87 40.99 -82.90
C PHE A 675 -19.17 40.40 -81.63
N MET A 676 -19.63 39.28 -81.06
CA MET A 676 -19.43 37.83 -81.43
C MET A 676 -18.11 37.21 -80.91
N VAL A 677 -18.03 35.95 -80.45
CA VAL A 677 -19.06 34.94 -80.06
C VAL A 677 -18.40 33.73 -79.34
N LEU A 678 -19.14 32.96 -78.52
CA LEU A 678 -18.82 31.61 -77.98
C LEU A 678 -17.56 31.52 -77.06
N SER A 679 -17.32 30.54 -76.16
CA SER A 679 -18.07 29.43 -75.53
C SER A 679 -17.18 28.87 -74.38
N ASN A 680 -17.53 27.97 -73.44
CA ASN A 680 -18.72 27.35 -72.79
C ASN A 680 -18.12 26.53 -71.59
N SER A 681 -18.81 25.99 -70.57
CA SER A 681 -20.20 25.94 -70.08
C SER A 681 -20.17 25.48 -68.60
N GLN A 682 -21.24 25.76 -67.83
CA GLN A 682 -22.04 24.90 -66.91
C GLN A 682 -21.39 23.70 -66.18
N SER A 683 -21.84 23.26 -64.99
CA SER A 683 -23.20 23.27 -64.40
C SER A 683 -23.10 23.44 -62.86
N GLU A 684 -23.96 24.20 -62.18
CA GLU A 684 -25.35 23.88 -61.73
C GLU A 684 -25.35 22.76 -60.65
N ASP A 685 -25.82 22.95 -59.39
CA ASP A 685 -27.14 23.41 -58.86
C ASP A 685 -28.26 22.35 -59.01
N SER A 686 -29.22 22.16 -58.08
CA SER A 686 -29.50 22.74 -56.74
C SER A 686 -30.66 21.98 -56.02
N ASP A 687 -31.07 22.43 -54.82
CA ASP A 687 -32.49 22.56 -54.34
C ASP A 687 -33.42 21.33 -54.08
N THR A 688 -34.52 21.35 -53.30
CA THR A 688 -35.08 22.28 -52.25
C THR A 688 -36.05 21.53 -51.28
N GLY A 689 -36.55 22.20 -50.21
CA GLY A 689 -37.78 21.87 -49.43
C GLY A 689 -37.53 21.57 -47.93
N GLU A 690 -38.02 22.32 -46.93
CA GLU A 690 -39.40 22.62 -46.46
C GLU A 690 -40.18 21.40 -45.89
N ASP A 691 -40.90 21.44 -44.75
CA ASP A 691 -41.01 22.38 -43.59
C ASP A 691 -41.71 21.64 -42.40
N SER A 692 -41.88 22.29 -41.24
CA SER A 692 -43.02 22.18 -40.28
C SER A 692 -42.78 21.72 -38.82
N ARG A 693 -42.50 22.71 -37.95
CA ARG A 693 -43.15 23.03 -36.64
C ARG A 693 -43.50 21.93 -35.61
N LYS A 694 -42.93 22.08 -34.40
CA LYS A 694 -43.59 22.09 -33.05
C LYS A 694 -42.61 22.74 -32.06
N LYS A 695 -42.80 23.99 -31.62
CA LYS A 695 -43.66 24.46 -30.50
C LYS A 695 -43.42 23.70 -29.17
N GLY A 696 -42.95 24.42 -28.15
CA GLY A 696 -42.82 23.94 -26.76
C GLY A 696 -43.62 24.79 -25.76
N GLU A 697 -43.45 24.51 -24.47
CA GLU A 697 -44.06 25.20 -23.32
C GLU A 697 -43.09 25.18 -22.11
N SER A 698 -43.36 25.98 -21.07
CA SER A 698 -42.37 26.46 -20.10
C SER A 698 -42.32 25.73 -18.75
N GLU A 699 -41.19 25.92 -18.06
CA GLU A 699 -41.02 26.07 -16.59
C GLU A 699 -41.73 25.09 -15.62
N ALA A 700 -40.93 24.17 -15.07
CA ALA A 700 -40.98 23.72 -13.68
C ALA A 700 -39.56 23.29 -13.23
#